data_AF-A0A965VDW0-F1
#
_entry.id   AF-A0A965VDW0-F1
#
_cell.length_a   1.000
_cell.length_b   1.000
_cell.length_c   1.000
_cell.angle_alpha   90.00
_cell.angle_beta   90.00
_cell.angle_gamma   90.00
#
_symmetry.space_group_name_H-M   'P 1'
#
loop_
_entity.id
_entity.type
_entity.pdbx_description
1 polymer ?
#
loop_
_entity_poly.entity_id
_entity_poly.type
_entity_poly.pdbx_seq_one_letter_code
_entity_poly.pdbx_strand_id
1 'polypeptide(L)'
;MKKTSSILSAVLALLALFLPRCSKVGLDYTPARFDVAQGVWFEGEETFFLFWNVGSPLGLGPESVVEVSWASDEGNVAWTAPQSLSQVHRHEAVSCGAGRFCGSASPKLTREPRSVLIRVRYHRDGEVAMTIKPETYVIKKGNAFQNRSFVVYGVFDETNTFVQWRGRHVFPALRNEEATALGLRRAFEISDQSVGDIKNISGSNPYNYGTDVRCPQDFVPAQVDELLQTSDRAIFNRRAILPAAASNDSVCALAKVNDATGDFIATAWARKNPETRSAFDTLRSPVKTTTPIGFVLLPCRRSISLSHLEMQKQRLLLNNPTQICTDDFSQASFKDQLVGQFQQRISNTRAAGNDMTLSIAVHHDDLTGVLVRKLEDALAAVLPDERARVTPRVTGAFVFDSLQHIVVDTRIKNLVLWCPAAWLDPSVNPLLPPDESQRACPVLPDNLQLNVGPVRFSSLPILPSRQAWDDFVARFSESNAGRMTSLDALAPQRTAVSTDIPLGEYGWVTFFNNEQVTATSAEAFSYCGIDSADSTRIYFRTTAASDRALPLSSLPASHAGRPVPSYELGLAWDFPFLLRLGYETFLAGSANAVVATVPFGLSFSQQQSYGNSGWTQQEFKVAGALSQCTRFCSHPFFDESGVYNVRESWRIALMTSCYRPRFPRSSDGGFPVDP
;
A
#
# COMPACT_ATOMS: atom_id res chain seq x y z
N MET A 1 48.11 98.82 9.23
CA MET A 1 46.66 98.55 9.40
C MET A 1 46.13 97.86 8.15
N LYS A 2 45.44 96.73 8.32
CA LYS A 2 44.41 96.12 7.45
C LYS A 2 44.79 95.56 6.05
N LYS A 3 44.53 94.24 5.95
CA LYS A 3 43.88 93.46 4.86
C LYS A 3 44.55 93.43 3.48
N THR A 4 44.92 92.22 3.03
CA THR A 4 44.19 91.46 1.98
C THR A 4 44.89 90.13 1.67
N SER A 5 44.40 89.06 2.29
CA SER A 5 44.69 87.65 1.93
C SER A 5 43.55 87.15 1.03
N SER A 6 43.64 87.40 -0.28
CA SER A 6 42.48 87.24 -1.19
C SER A 6 42.78 86.57 -2.54
N ILE A 7 43.96 85.97 -2.75
CA ILE A 7 44.30 85.43 -4.09
C ILE A 7 44.73 83.96 -4.07
N LEU A 8 45.17 83.42 -2.93
CA LEU A 8 45.53 82.00 -2.84
C LEU A 8 44.33 81.04 -2.60
N SER A 9 43.17 81.57 -2.17
CA SER A 9 41.94 80.78 -1.99
C SER A 9 41.17 80.52 -3.30
N ALA A 10 41.49 81.22 -4.39
CA ALA A 10 40.74 81.08 -5.65
C ALA A 10 41.19 79.86 -6.48
N VAL A 11 42.44 79.40 -6.35
CA VAL A 11 42.95 78.26 -7.13
C VAL A 11 42.66 76.92 -6.44
N LEU A 12 42.58 76.88 -5.10
CA LEU A 12 42.13 75.69 -4.37
C LEU A 12 40.61 75.46 -4.45
N ALA A 13 39.81 76.50 -4.71
CA ALA A 13 38.36 76.38 -4.89
C ALA A 13 37.97 75.83 -6.28
N LEU A 14 38.83 76.00 -7.31
CA LEU A 14 38.51 75.55 -8.67
C LEU A 14 38.83 74.08 -8.95
N LEU A 15 39.70 73.45 -8.15
CA LEU A 15 40.03 72.01 -8.24
C LEU A 15 39.14 71.11 -7.37
N ALA A 16 38.29 71.68 -6.51
CA ALA A 16 37.24 70.94 -5.79
C ALA A 16 35.93 70.79 -6.61
N LEU A 17 35.88 71.35 -7.82
CA LEU A 17 34.72 71.26 -8.73
C LEU A 17 34.73 70.02 -9.64
N PHE A 18 35.73 69.14 -9.52
CA PHE A 18 35.80 67.89 -10.29
C PHE A 18 36.19 66.71 -9.41
N LEU A 19 35.19 66.06 -8.79
CA LEU A 19 35.04 64.61 -8.54
C LEU A 19 33.95 64.35 -7.48
N PRO A 20 33.23 63.22 -7.56
CA PRO A 20 32.48 62.71 -8.70
C PRO A 20 31.00 63.17 -8.60
N ARG A 21 30.29 63.06 -9.72
CA ARG A 21 28.84 62.85 -9.68
C ARG A 21 28.58 61.81 -8.58
N CYS A 22 27.82 62.15 -7.55
CA CYS A 22 26.94 61.16 -6.95
C CYS A 22 26.06 60.70 -8.11
N SER A 23 26.52 59.67 -8.81
CA SER A 23 25.63 58.76 -9.49
C SER A 23 24.52 58.53 -8.49
N LYS A 24 23.31 59.03 -8.80
CA LYS A 24 22.09 58.39 -8.33
C LYS A 24 22.36 56.93 -8.57
N VAL A 25 22.75 56.21 -7.53
CA VAL A 25 22.53 54.77 -7.49
C VAL A 25 21.06 54.70 -7.81
N GLY A 26 20.73 54.13 -8.97
CA GLY A 26 19.36 53.76 -9.24
C GLY A 26 19.00 52.84 -8.09
N LEU A 27 18.39 53.39 -7.04
CA LEU A 27 17.53 52.62 -6.19
C LEU A 27 16.44 52.19 -7.16
N ASP A 28 16.58 50.97 -7.69
CA ASP A 28 15.44 50.24 -8.20
C ASP A 28 14.45 50.21 -7.05
N TYR A 29 13.56 51.19 -7.05
CA TYR A 29 12.54 51.38 -6.06
C TYR A 29 11.58 50.22 -6.29
N THR A 30 11.82 49.10 -5.62
CA THR A 30 10.88 48.01 -5.62
C THR A 30 9.85 48.39 -4.57
N PRO A 31 8.66 48.88 -4.96
CA PRO A 31 7.69 49.37 -4.00
C PRO A 31 7.25 48.24 -3.07
N ALA A 32 6.74 48.59 -1.89
CA ALA A 32 5.96 47.66 -1.08
C ALA A 32 4.89 46.97 -1.96
N ARG A 33 4.53 45.75 -1.59
CA ARG A 33 3.53 44.96 -2.29
C ARG A 33 2.62 44.28 -1.26
N PHE A 34 1.33 44.35 -1.52
CA PHE A 34 0.36 43.50 -0.84
C PHE A 34 0.38 42.13 -1.50
N ASP A 35 0.76 41.12 -0.71
CA ASP A 35 0.65 39.71 -1.08
C ASP A 35 -0.76 39.19 -0.77
N VAL A 36 -1.42 39.76 0.23
CA VAL A 36 -2.84 39.55 0.55
C VAL A 36 -3.48 40.91 0.80
N ALA A 37 -4.64 41.16 0.19
CA ALA A 37 -5.48 42.32 0.45
C ALA A 37 -6.93 42.00 0.07
N GLN A 38 -7.70 41.53 1.04
CA GLN A 38 -9.07 41.06 0.81
C GLN A 38 -10.04 41.65 1.80
N GLY A 39 -11.22 42.02 1.30
CA GLY A 39 -12.36 42.47 2.08
C GLY A 39 -13.57 41.55 1.84
N VAL A 40 -14.27 41.15 2.89
CA VAL A 40 -15.50 40.37 2.74
C VAL A 40 -16.56 40.93 3.68
N TRP A 41 -17.67 41.44 3.13
CA TRP A 41 -18.80 41.90 3.92
C TRP A 41 -19.91 40.85 3.96
N PHE A 42 -20.30 40.45 5.17
CA PHE A 42 -21.41 39.53 5.40
C PHE A 42 -22.64 40.32 5.84
N GLU A 43 -23.64 40.41 4.95
CA GLU A 43 -24.88 41.13 5.21
C GLU A 43 -25.65 40.53 6.42
N GLY A 44 -25.58 39.21 6.60
CA GLY A 44 -26.22 38.52 7.72
C GLY A 44 -25.59 38.79 9.08
N GLU A 45 -24.29 39.11 9.11
CA GLU A 45 -23.51 39.36 10.33
C GLU A 45 -23.31 40.85 10.60
N GLU A 46 -23.70 41.73 9.68
CA GLU A 46 -23.36 43.15 9.68
C GLU A 46 -21.86 43.40 9.97
N THR A 47 -21.01 42.55 9.41
CA THR A 47 -19.57 42.55 9.69
C THR A 47 -18.78 42.58 8.39
N PHE A 48 -17.77 43.46 8.34
CA PHE A 48 -16.80 43.51 7.25
C PHE A 48 -15.46 42.98 7.73
N PHE A 49 -15.01 41.88 7.13
CA PHE A 49 -13.70 41.30 7.41
C PHE A 49 -12.68 41.86 6.43
N LEU A 50 -11.56 42.36 6.96
CA LEU A 50 -10.42 42.84 6.19
C LEU A 50 -9.20 42.00 6.57
N PHE A 51 -8.47 41.53 5.55
CA PHE A 51 -7.26 40.74 5.69
C PHE A 51 -6.15 41.36 4.86
N TRP A 52 -4.95 41.43 5.42
CA TRP A 52 -3.80 41.98 4.71
C TRP A 52 -2.51 41.23 5.04
N ASN A 53 -1.62 41.20 4.06
CA ASN A 53 -0.23 40.84 4.21
C ASN A 53 0.58 41.68 3.22
N VAL A 54 1.43 42.55 3.73
CA VAL A 54 2.20 43.53 2.95
C VAL A 54 3.68 43.38 3.31
N GLY A 55 4.51 43.35 2.29
CA GLY A 55 5.96 43.27 2.42
C GLY A 55 6.65 44.31 1.56
N SER A 56 7.88 44.67 1.94
CA SER A 56 8.77 45.45 1.10
C SER A 56 10.14 44.78 1.05
N PRO A 57 10.79 44.66 -0.13
CA PRO A 57 12.17 44.16 -0.23
C PRO A 57 13.18 45.00 0.55
N LEU A 58 12.88 46.29 0.77
CA LEU A 58 13.69 47.21 1.60
C LEU A 58 13.31 47.15 3.09
N GLY A 59 12.32 46.35 3.45
CA GLY A 59 11.76 46.22 4.79
C GLY A 59 10.78 47.33 5.16
N LEU A 60 9.65 46.95 5.77
CA LEU A 60 8.77 47.87 6.49
C LEU A 60 9.31 48.11 7.90
N GLY A 61 9.47 49.38 8.29
CA GLY A 61 10.01 49.77 9.59
C GLY A 61 8.93 49.87 10.67
N PRO A 62 9.30 50.01 11.95
CA PRO A 62 8.34 50.16 13.06
C PRO A 62 7.43 51.40 12.94
N GLU A 63 7.86 52.41 12.19
CA GLU A 63 7.07 53.62 11.91
C GLU A 63 6.11 53.48 10.71
N SER A 64 6.17 52.36 9.99
CA SER A 64 5.27 52.09 8.88
C SER A 64 3.90 51.64 9.41
N VAL A 65 2.79 52.07 8.78
CA VAL A 65 1.42 51.79 9.23
C VAL A 65 0.53 51.30 8.08
N VAL A 66 -0.38 50.38 8.39
CA VAL A 66 -1.45 49.94 7.46
C VAL A 66 -2.73 50.68 7.80
N GLU A 67 -3.40 51.21 6.78
CA GLU A 67 -4.61 52.00 6.93
C GLU A 67 -5.65 51.61 5.89
N VAL A 68 -6.91 51.78 6.27
CA VAL A 68 -8.06 51.48 5.43
C VAL A 68 -8.99 52.69 5.35
N SER A 69 -9.66 52.83 4.22
CA SER A 69 -10.72 53.81 4.00
C SER A 69 -11.84 53.17 3.17
N TRP A 70 -13.08 53.54 3.45
CA TRP A 70 -14.22 53.15 2.63
C TRP A 70 -15.34 54.18 2.74
N ALA A 71 -16.27 54.13 1.80
CA ALA A 71 -17.52 54.87 1.82
C ALA A 71 -18.69 53.90 2.03
N SER A 72 -19.60 54.17 2.94
CA SER A 72 -20.88 53.44 3.03
C SER A 72 -22.04 54.44 2.97
N ASP A 73 -23.27 53.95 2.92
CA ASP A 73 -24.45 54.80 3.07
C ASP A 73 -24.57 55.41 4.49
N GLU A 74 -23.76 54.94 5.45
CA GLU A 74 -23.73 55.41 6.84
C GLU A 74 -22.66 56.47 7.10
N GLY A 75 -21.77 56.69 6.13
CA GLY A 75 -20.69 57.66 6.21
C GLY A 75 -19.38 57.17 5.60
N ASN A 76 -18.39 58.06 5.59
CA ASN A 76 -17.05 57.74 5.09
C ASN A 76 -16.11 57.49 6.26
N VAL A 77 -15.39 56.38 6.21
CA VAL A 77 -14.26 56.14 7.09
C VAL A 77 -13.02 56.71 6.41
N ALA A 78 -12.50 57.80 6.98
CA ALA A 78 -11.21 58.35 6.59
C ALA A 78 -10.10 57.33 6.86
N TRP A 79 -8.91 57.55 6.29
CA TRP A 79 -7.76 56.67 6.51
C TRP A 79 -7.51 56.41 7.98
N THR A 80 -7.77 55.17 8.39
CA THR A 80 -7.75 54.73 9.80
C THR A 80 -7.00 53.41 9.88
N ALA A 81 -6.24 53.21 10.96
CA ALA A 81 -5.61 51.91 11.19
C ALA A 81 -6.70 50.84 11.41
N PRO A 82 -6.65 49.67 10.73
CA PRO A 82 -7.71 48.67 10.88
C PRO A 82 -7.95 48.23 12.32
N GLN A 83 -6.90 48.21 13.14
CA GLN A 83 -6.97 47.80 14.55
C GLN A 83 -7.58 48.86 15.48
N SER A 84 -7.67 50.13 15.06
CA SER A 84 -8.33 51.18 15.86
C SER A 84 -9.84 51.26 15.62
N LEU A 85 -10.37 50.48 14.67
CA LEU A 85 -11.80 50.34 14.46
C LEU A 85 -12.41 49.48 15.57
N SER A 86 -13.69 49.69 15.88
CA SER A 86 -14.42 48.82 16.81
C SER A 86 -14.56 47.42 16.22
N GLN A 87 -13.85 46.45 16.79
CA GLN A 87 -13.83 45.07 16.30
C GLN A 87 -15.01 44.27 16.85
N VAL A 88 -15.64 43.47 16.00
CA VAL A 88 -16.68 42.50 16.40
C VAL A 88 -16.04 41.25 17.01
N HIS A 89 -14.91 40.80 16.43
CA HIS A 89 -14.22 39.59 16.84
C HIS A 89 -12.84 39.86 17.43
N ARG A 90 -12.26 38.85 18.07
CA ARG A 90 -10.90 38.92 18.59
C ARG A 90 -9.89 38.76 17.46
N HIS A 91 -8.92 39.67 17.42
CA HIS A 91 -7.79 39.65 16.49
C HIS A 91 -6.49 39.62 17.28
N GLU A 92 -5.73 38.53 17.15
CA GLU A 92 -4.43 38.38 17.81
C GLU A 92 -3.33 39.01 16.96
N ALA A 93 -2.35 39.63 17.62
CA ALA A 93 -1.16 40.12 16.94
C ALA A 93 -0.38 38.93 16.36
N VAL A 94 -0.03 39.01 15.07
CA VAL A 94 0.67 37.95 14.34
C VAL A 94 2.01 38.45 13.83
N SER A 95 3.02 37.58 13.88
CA SER A 95 4.35 37.87 13.34
C SER A 95 4.45 37.32 11.92
N CYS A 96 4.69 38.22 10.96
CA CYS A 96 4.62 37.92 9.52
C CYS A 96 6.00 37.81 8.86
N GLY A 97 7.04 37.75 9.68
CA GLY A 97 8.44 37.85 9.26
C GLY A 97 8.97 39.29 9.27
N ALA A 98 10.29 39.43 9.18
CA ALA A 98 10.96 40.72 9.15
C ALA A 98 10.55 41.55 7.91
N GLY A 99 10.30 42.84 8.11
CA GLY A 99 9.97 43.76 7.02
C GLY A 99 8.57 43.59 6.40
N ARG A 100 7.67 42.92 7.13
CA ARG A 100 6.30 42.62 6.68
C ARG A 100 5.28 42.97 7.76
N PHE A 101 4.09 43.37 7.34
CA PHE A 101 2.92 43.46 8.20
C PHE A 101 1.81 42.59 7.67
N CYS A 102 1.15 41.88 8.56
CA CYS A 102 -0.06 41.14 8.24
C CYS A 102 -1.01 41.17 9.42
N GLY A 103 -2.27 40.90 9.14
CA GLY A 103 -3.29 40.92 10.16
C GLY A 103 -4.68 40.82 9.58
N SER A 104 -5.64 40.94 10.48
CA SER A 104 -7.05 40.93 10.19
C SER A 104 -7.78 41.95 11.06
N ALA A 105 -8.95 42.40 10.57
CA ALA A 105 -9.88 43.25 11.29
C ALA A 105 -11.32 42.85 10.91
N SER A 106 -12.27 43.06 11.81
CA SER A 106 -13.70 42.76 11.60
C SER A 106 -14.62 43.84 12.17
N PRO A 107 -14.58 45.08 11.62
CA PRO A 107 -15.51 46.13 12.03
C PRO A 107 -16.98 45.79 11.75
N LYS A 108 -17.86 46.26 12.63
CA LYS A 108 -19.32 46.29 12.39
C LYS A 108 -19.64 47.29 11.28
N LEU A 109 -20.37 46.85 10.27
CA LEU A 109 -20.91 47.67 9.18
C LEU A 109 -22.31 47.17 8.83
N THR A 110 -23.33 47.98 9.16
CA THR A 110 -24.73 47.63 8.92
C THR A 110 -25.13 47.80 7.45
N ARG A 111 -24.38 48.59 6.67
CA ARG A 111 -24.51 48.72 5.20
C ARG A 111 -23.26 48.29 4.44
N GLU A 112 -23.48 47.91 3.18
CA GLU A 112 -22.43 47.46 2.27
C GLU A 112 -21.34 48.54 2.11
N PRO A 113 -20.05 48.19 2.32
CA PRO A 113 -18.96 49.11 2.08
C PRO A 113 -18.70 49.26 0.57
N ARG A 114 -18.58 50.50 0.11
CA ARG A 114 -18.22 50.89 -1.26
C ARG A 114 -16.86 51.57 -1.27
N SER A 115 -16.19 51.52 -2.42
CA SER A 115 -14.91 52.22 -2.62
C SER A 115 -13.86 51.89 -1.53
N VAL A 116 -13.81 50.63 -1.09
CA VAL A 116 -12.81 50.19 -0.10
C VAL A 116 -11.42 50.38 -0.70
N LEU A 117 -10.52 50.98 0.08
CA LEU A 117 -9.12 51.15 -0.24
C LEU A 117 -8.28 50.77 0.98
N ILE A 118 -7.13 50.16 0.73
CA ILE A 118 -6.12 49.87 1.75
C ILE A 118 -4.79 50.46 1.31
N ARG A 119 -4.04 51.03 2.25
CA ARG A 119 -2.72 51.57 1.98
C ARG A 119 -1.72 51.16 3.04
N VAL A 120 -0.46 51.05 2.63
CA VAL A 120 0.68 51.02 3.53
C VAL A 120 1.41 52.35 3.43
N ARG A 121 1.59 53.00 4.58
CA ARG A 121 2.40 54.21 4.71
C ARG A 121 3.78 53.83 5.22
N TYR A 122 4.84 54.27 4.53
CA TYR A 122 6.21 53.92 4.92
C TYR A 122 6.64 54.60 6.22
N HIS A 123 6.00 55.72 6.58
CA HIS A 123 6.19 56.42 7.85
C HIS A 123 4.84 56.99 8.30
N ARG A 124 4.50 56.89 9.59
CA ARG A 124 3.21 57.33 10.15
C ARG A 124 2.87 58.81 9.88
N ASP A 125 3.90 59.64 9.81
CA ASP A 125 3.80 61.09 9.54
C ASP A 125 4.10 61.48 8.08
N GLY A 126 4.43 60.50 7.22
CA GLY A 126 4.79 60.77 5.82
C GLY A 126 3.59 60.83 4.88
N GLU A 127 3.77 61.41 3.68
CA GLU A 127 2.75 61.41 2.61
C GLU A 127 2.89 60.24 1.64
N VAL A 128 4.06 59.58 1.63
CA VAL A 128 4.34 58.47 0.71
C VAL A 128 3.59 57.21 1.19
N ALA A 129 2.63 56.77 0.39
CA ALA A 129 1.87 55.56 0.63
C ALA A 129 1.74 54.75 -0.66
N MET A 130 1.71 53.43 -0.53
CA MET A 130 1.22 52.55 -1.58
C MET A 130 -0.23 52.22 -1.28
N THR A 131 -1.13 52.67 -2.15
CA THR A 131 -2.58 52.45 -2.04
C THR A 131 -3.02 51.45 -3.09
N ILE A 132 -3.85 50.49 -2.69
CA ILE A 132 -4.50 49.57 -3.60
C ILE A 132 -5.99 49.47 -3.28
N LYS A 133 -6.76 48.99 -4.25
CA LYS A 133 -8.12 48.53 -4.03
C LYS A 133 -8.07 47.05 -3.68
N PRO A 134 -8.45 46.62 -2.46
CA PRO A 134 -8.51 45.20 -2.12
C PRO A 134 -9.61 44.51 -2.94
N GLU A 135 -9.47 43.21 -3.13
CA GLU A 135 -10.58 42.41 -3.67
C GLU A 135 -11.69 42.35 -2.62
N THR A 136 -12.87 42.86 -2.97
CA THR A 136 -14.01 42.95 -2.05
C THR A 136 -15.15 42.04 -2.48
N TYR A 137 -15.60 41.19 -1.57
CA TYR A 137 -16.73 40.30 -1.77
C TYR A 137 -17.90 40.70 -0.89
N VAL A 138 -19.11 40.51 -1.41
CA VAL A 138 -20.36 40.76 -0.69
C VAL A 138 -21.13 39.46 -0.60
N ILE A 139 -21.34 39.01 0.63
CA ILE A 139 -22.10 37.81 0.95
C ILE A 139 -23.47 38.25 1.47
N LYS A 140 -24.48 38.04 0.64
CA LYS A 140 -25.87 38.38 0.98
C LYS A 140 -26.42 37.46 2.07
N LYS A 141 -27.50 37.87 2.73
CA LYS A 141 -28.24 37.00 3.67
C LYS A 141 -28.71 35.73 2.97
N GLY A 142 -28.63 34.60 3.68
CA GLY A 142 -29.01 33.30 3.13
C GLY A 142 -28.83 32.16 4.15
N ASN A 143 -28.54 30.95 3.67
CA ASN A 143 -28.35 29.79 4.54
C ASN A 143 -27.07 29.92 5.38
N ALA A 144 -27.09 29.32 6.58
CA ALA A 144 -25.98 29.48 7.53
C ALA A 144 -24.63 29.00 6.98
N PHE A 145 -24.62 27.91 6.22
CA PHE A 145 -23.37 27.31 5.73
C PHE A 145 -22.64 28.17 4.69
N GLN A 146 -23.36 28.79 3.75
CA GLN A 146 -22.77 29.55 2.64
C GLN A 146 -22.72 31.06 2.90
N ASN A 147 -23.59 31.57 3.78
CA ASN A 147 -23.79 33.00 3.98
C ASN A 147 -23.32 33.50 5.35
N ARG A 148 -22.58 32.68 6.10
CA ARG A 148 -21.89 33.06 7.33
C ARG A 148 -20.38 32.83 7.17
N SER A 149 -19.60 33.64 7.86
CA SER A 149 -18.14 33.63 7.83
C SER A 149 -17.52 32.54 8.71
N PHE A 150 -18.33 31.87 9.53
CA PHE A 150 -17.89 30.83 10.46
C PHE A 150 -18.91 29.70 10.57
N VAL A 151 -18.43 28.47 10.46
CA VAL A 151 -19.25 27.25 10.56
C VAL A 151 -18.68 26.33 11.64
N VAL A 152 -19.55 25.60 12.32
CA VAL A 152 -19.17 24.69 13.41
C VAL A 152 -19.55 23.27 13.03
N TYR A 153 -18.64 22.33 13.23
CA TYR A 153 -18.84 20.92 12.93
C TYR A 153 -18.08 20.03 13.91
N GLY A 154 -18.54 18.81 14.09
CA GLY A 154 -17.90 17.83 14.95
C GLY A 154 -17.20 16.73 14.16
N VAL A 155 -16.15 16.18 14.75
CA VAL A 155 -15.52 14.95 14.31
C VAL A 155 -15.38 14.00 15.48
N PHE A 156 -15.45 12.70 15.21
CA PHE A 156 -15.21 11.69 16.22
C PHE A 156 -13.73 11.34 16.34
N ASP A 157 -13.37 10.85 17.51
CA ASP A 157 -12.10 10.17 17.72
C ASP A 157 -12.07 8.77 17.09
N GLU A 158 -10.95 8.08 17.22
CA GLU A 158 -10.74 6.74 16.67
C GLU A 158 -11.79 5.72 17.16
N THR A 159 -12.23 5.84 18.42
CA THR A 159 -13.16 4.89 19.02
C THR A 159 -14.63 5.29 18.85
N ASN A 160 -14.93 6.32 18.05
CA ASN A 160 -16.28 6.84 17.86
C ASN A 160 -17.03 7.16 19.17
N THR A 161 -16.28 7.55 20.20
CA THR A 161 -16.79 7.71 21.58
C THR A 161 -16.80 9.17 22.01
N PHE A 162 -15.84 9.96 21.55
CA PHE A 162 -15.69 11.38 21.91
C PHE A 162 -15.81 12.25 20.67
N VAL A 163 -16.45 13.42 20.83
CA VAL A 163 -16.58 14.40 19.75
C VAL A 163 -15.66 15.58 20.02
N GLN A 164 -14.88 15.92 19.00
CA GLN A 164 -14.19 17.20 18.92
C GLN A 164 -15.03 18.16 18.07
N TRP A 165 -15.53 19.22 18.70
CA TRP A 165 -16.20 20.31 17.98
C TRP A 165 -15.17 21.29 17.46
N ARG A 166 -15.36 21.75 16.23
CA ARG A 166 -14.41 22.56 15.47
C ARG A 166 -15.09 23.71 14.79
N GLY A 167 -14.39 24.83 14.72
CA GLY A 167 -14.77 26.01 13.97
C GLY A 167 -13.96 26.15 12.68
N ARG A 168 -14.64 26.48 11.59
CA ARG A 168 -14.02 26.74 10.28
C ARG A 168 -14.45 28.11 9.76
N HIS A 169 -13.47 28.91 9.36
CA HIS A 169 -13.73 30.15 8.64
C HIS A 169 -14.11 29.86 7.19
N VAL A 170 -15.11 30.58 6.68
CA VAL A 170 -15.64 30.41 5.33
C VAL A 170 -15.55 31.76 4.62
N PHE A 171 -14.49 31.94 3.83
CA PHE A 171 -14.27 33.14 3.03
C PHE A 171 -14.07 32.75 1.55
N PRO A 172 -14.59 33.52 0.58
CA PRO A 172 -14.49 33.17 -0.84
C PRO A 172 -13.06 33.05 -1.39
N ALA A 173 -12.15 33.86 -0.87
CA ALA A 173 -10.80 34.01 -1.41
C ALA A 173 -9.68 33.78 -0.38
N LEU A 174 -10.04 33.31 0.83
CA LEU A 174 -9.11 33.02 1.92
C LEU A 174 -9.36 31.62 2.46
N ARG A 175 -8.28 30.85 2.62
CA ARG A 175 -8.35 29.54 3.28
C ARG A 175 -8.55 29.72 4.78
N ASN A 176 -9.10 28.70 5.42
CA ASN A 176 -9.36 28.70 6.85
C ASN A 176 -8.07 28.94 7.66
N GLU A 177 -6.99 28.21 7.35
CA GLU A 177 -5.64 28.32 7.95
C GLU A 177 -5.10 29.75 7.85
N GLU A 178 -5.25 30.35 6.68
CA GLU A 178 -4.74 31.68 6.38
C GLU A 178 -5.48 32.76 7.20
N ALA A 179 -6.80 32.68 7.31
CA ALA A 179 -7.57 33.60 8.15
C ALA A 179 -7.12 33.57 9.61
N THR A 180 -6.83 32.39 10.16
CA THR A 180 -6.30 32.25 11.53
C THR A 180 -4.84 32.66 11.63
N ALA A 181 -4.00 32.36 10.63
CA ALA A 181 -2.60 32.80 10.57
C ALA A 181 -2.50 34.33 10.50
N LEU A 182 -3.53 35.02 9.99
CA LEU A 182 -3.69 36.46 10.00
C LEU A 182 -4.34 37.00 11.30
N GLY A 183 -4.51 36.16 12.32
CA GLY A 183 -4.87 36.56 13.68
C GLY A 183 -6.36 36.50 14.02
N LEU A 184 -7.25 36.15 13.09
CA LEU A 184 -8.69 36.06 13.40
C LEU A 184 -8.97 34.91 14.36
N ARG A 185 -9.75 35.18 15.41
CA ARG A 185 -10.28 34.19 16.36
C ARG A 185 -11.80 34.35 16.48
N ARG A 186 -12.51 33.23 16.43
CA ARG A 186 -13.97 33.16 16.54
C ARG A 186 -14.32 32.22 17.69
N ALA A 187 -14.96 32.75 18.72
CA ALA A 187 -15.44 31.93 19.83
C ALA A 187 -16.78 31.27 19.49
N PHE A 188 -16.98 30.05 19.99
CA PHE A 188 -18.25 29.34 19.88
C PHE A 188 -18.56 28.54 21.15
N GLU A 189 -19.85 28.29 21.36
CA GLU A 189 -20.38 27.46 22.43
C GLU A 189 -21.16 26.28 21.84
N ILE A 190 -21.11 25.12 22.49
CA ILE A 190 -21.88 23.92 22.13
C ILE A 190 -22.78 23.51 23.30
N SER A 191 -24.07 23.32 23.04
CA SER A 191 -25.06 22.82 24.01
C SER A 191 -26.01 21.80 23.38
N ASP A 192 -26.86 21.20 24.22
CA ASP A 192 -28.02 20.39 23.81
C ASP A 192 -27.68 19.27 22.82
N GLN A 193 -26.59 18.55 23.12
CA GLN A 193 -26.12 17.43 22.30
C GLN A 193 -27.12 16.28 22.33
N SER A 194 -27.50 15.80 21.14
CA SER A 194 -28.39 14.64 20.96
C SER A 194 -27.85 13.70 19.88
N VAL A 195 -28.20 12.43 19.98
CA VAL A 195 -27.69 11.36 19.12
C VAL A 195 -28.84 10.74 18.32
N GLY A 196 -28.55 10.40 17.07
CA GLY A 196 -29.52 9.80 16.16
C GLY A 196 -28.89 9.53 14.79
N ASP A 197 -29.73 9.09 13.85
CA ASP A 197 -29.30 8.77 12.48
C ASP A 197 -29.65 9.91 11.53
N ILE A 198 -28.64 10.40 10.80
CA ILE A 198 -28.84 11.49 9.84
C ILE A 198 -29.51 10.96 8.56
N LYS A 199 -30.75 11.39 8.30
CA LYS A 199 -31.52 10.86 7.16
C LYS A 199 -31.10 11.44 5.82
N ASN A 200 -30.65 12.70 5.78
CA ASN A 200 -30.25 13.39 4.55
C ASN A 200 -29.07 14.32 4.83
N ILE A 201 -28.04 14.23 4.01
CA ILE A 201 -26.91 15.18 4.02
C ILE A 201 -26.95 15.90 2.68
N SER A 202 -27.04 17.22 2.72
CA SER A 202 -26.98 18.01 1.50
C SER A 202 -25.56 17.96 0.91
N GLY A 203 -25.43 17.61 -0.37
CA GLY A 203 -24.15 17.70 -1.08
C GLY A 203 -23.59 19.14 -1.11
N SER A 204 -24.45 20.16 -1.01
CA SER A 204 -24.03 21.57 -0.93
C SER A 204 -23.62 22.03 0.47
N ASN A 205 -23.97 21.27 1.52
CA ASN A 205 -23.62 21.52 2.91
C ASN A 205 -23.10 20.23 3.56
N PRO A 206 -21.83 19.85 3.31
CA PRO A 206 -21.28 18.58 3.78
C PRO A 206 -21.11 18.49 5.31
N TYR A 207 -21.21 19.63 6.01
CA TYR A 207 -21.20 19.69 7.47
C TYR A 207 -22.59 19.68 8.10
N ASN A 208 -23.63 19.78 7.27
CA ASN A 208 -25.03 19.95 7.69
C ASN A 208 -25.23 21.12 8.68
N TYR A 209 -24.31 22.10 8.70
CA TYR A 209 -24.33 23.20 9.65
C TYR A 209 -25.48 24.17 9.35
N GLY A 210 -26.28 24.46 10.37
CA GLY A 210 -27.40 25.39 10.31
C GLY A 210 -28.45 25.04 9.25
N THR A 211 -28.58 23.76 8.90
CA THR A 211 -29.69 23.26 8.09
C THR A 211 -31.01 23.37 8.86
N ASP A 212 -30.95 23.15 10.18
CA ASP A 212 -32.07 23.29 11.09
C ASP A 212 -31.73 24.23 12.25
N VAL A 213 -32.78 24.82 12.85
CA VAL A 213 -32.65 25.68 14.05
C VAL A 213 -32.53 24.88 15.35
N ARG A 214 -32.87 23.59 15.32
CA ARG A 214 -32.82 22.66 16.46
C ARG A 214 -32.50 21.25 15.99
N CYS A 215 -31.92 20.45 16.87
CA CYS A 215 -31.75 19.02 16.60
C CYS A 215 -33.09 18.31 16.44
N PRO A 216 -33.16 17.25 15.61
CA PRO A 216 -34.41 16.53 15.38
C PRO A 216 -35.00 15.97 16.67
N GLN A 217 -36.34 15.95 16.76
CA GLN A 217 -37.04 15.50 17.98
C GLN A 217 -36.95 13.98 18.22
N ASP A 218 -36.67 13.20 17.17
CA ASP A 218 -36.44 11.76 17.27
C ASP A 218 -35.04 11.40 17.79
N PHE A 219 -34.16 12.39 18.00
CA PHE A 219 -32.85 12.17 18.59
C PHE A 219 -32.95 12.08 20.11
N VAL A 220 -32.15 11.21 20.69
CA VAL A 220 -32.08 11.03 22.15
C VAL A 220 -30.99 11.94 22.75
N PRO A 221 -31.20 12.51 23.95
CA PRO A 221 -30.15 13.29 24.61
C PRO A 221 -28.86 12.48 24.74
N ALA A 222 -27.73 13.08 24.38
CA ALA A 222 -26.43 12.42 24.42
C ALA A 222 -25.91 12.20 25.85
N GLN A 223 -26.60 12.75 26.87
CA GLN A 223 -26.23 12.78 28.30
C GLN A 223 -24.84 13.37 28.56
N VAL A 224 -24.46 14.31 27.71
CA VAL A 224 -23.27 15.12 27.85
C VAL A 224 -23.68 16.51 28.33
N ASP A 225 -24.06 16.58 29.60
CA ASP A 225 -24.52 17.81 30.28
C ASP A 225 -23.32 18.74 30.58
N GLU A 226 -22.60 19.13 29.54
CA GLU A 226 -21.46 20.05 29.62
C GLU A 226 -21.59 21.09 28.50
N LEU A 227 -21.79 22.35 28.90
CA LEU A 227 -21.63 23.48 28.00
C LEU A 227 -20.15 23.58 27.63
N LEU A 228 -19.83 23.40 26.35
CA LEU A 228 -18.47 23.55 25.85
C LEU A 228 -18.32 24.96 25.31
N GLN A 229 -17.29 25.69 25.75
CA GLN A 229 -16.99 27.03 25.25
C GLN A 229 -15.51 27.13 24.92
N THR A 230 -15.18 27.71 23.77
CA THR A 230 -13.79 27.96 23.39
C THR A 230 -13.66 29.19 22.51
N SER A 231 -12.53 29.87 22.60
CA SER A 231 -12.05 30.83 21.60
C SER A 231 -11.01 30.24 20.65
N ASP A 232 -10.60 29.00 20.91
CA ASP A 232 -9.71 28.24 20.07
C ASP A 232 -10.49 27.60 18.92
N ARG A 233 -9.77 27.06 17.94
CA ARG A 233 -10.38 26.43 16.77
C ARG A 233 -11.19 25.17 17.09
N ALA A 234 -10.87 24.48 18.17
CA ALA A 234 -11.52 23.23 18.51
C ALA A 234 -11.58 23.02 20.03
N ILE A 235 -12.54 22.22 20.45
CA ILE A 235 -12.69 21.76 21.83
C ILE A 235 -13.18 20.31 21.83
N PHE A 236 -12.52 19.47 22.63
CA PHE A 236 -12.99 18.11 22.87
C PHE A 236 -14.03 18.08 23.97
N ASN A 237 -15.11 17.35 23.72
CA ASN A 237 -15.97 16.89 24.81
C ASN A 237 -15.21 15.83 25.61
N ARG A 238 -15.02 16.07 26.92
CA ARG A 238 -14.27 15.16 27.79
C ARG A 238 -15.11 13.97 28.25
N ARG A 239 -16.42 14.01 28.04
CA ARG A 239 -17.33 12.93 28.38
C ARG A 239 -17.67 12.13 27.12
N ALA A 240 -17.65 10.82 27.29
CA ALA A 240 -18.05 9.89 26.25
C ALA A 240 -19.54 10.01 25.96
N ILE A 241 -19.92 9.84 24.69
CA ILE A 241 -21.31 9.64 24.32
C ILE A 241 -21.79 8.29 24.87
N LEU A 242 -23.06 8.21 25.25
CA LEU A 242 -23.67 7.00 25.79
C LEU A 242 -23.42 5.74 24.94
N PRO A 243 -23.14 4.58 25.56
CA PRO A 243 -23.01 3.31 24.85
C PRO A 243 -24.27 2.91 24.07
N ALA A 244 -25.47 3.29 24.56
CA ALA A 244 -26.73 3.05 23.85
C ALA A 244 -26.81 3.78 22.49
N ALA A 245 -26.02 4.84 22.33
CA ALA A 245 -25.87 5.61 21.11
C ALA A 245 -24.78 5.04 20.17
N ALA A 246 -24.20 3.88 20.50
CA ALA A 246 -23.21 3.22 19.66
C ALA A 246 -23.77 2.88 18.27
N SER A 247 -25.05 2.51 18.15
CA SER A 247 -25.72 2.16 16.90
C SER A 247 -25.92 3.36 15.97
N ASN A 248 -26.16 4.55 16.55
CA ASN A 248 -26.47 5.74 15.79
C ASN A 248 -25.25 6.32 15.08
N ASP A 249 -25.48 6.97 13.95
CA ASP A 249 -24.42 7.38 13.04
C ASP A 249 -23.89 8.81 13.29
N SER A 250 -24.63 9.64 14.02
CA SER A 250 -24.35 11.07 14.15
C SER A 250 -24.72 11.68 15.50
N VAL A 251 -24.08 12.80 15.83
CA VAL A 251 -24.45 13.68 16.95
C VAL A 251 -24.85 15.04 16.37
N CYS A 252 -25.98 15.57 16.83
CA CYS A 252 -26.39 16.94 16.61
C CYS A 252 -26.20 17.75 17.89
N ALA A 253 -25.83 19.01 17.77
CA ALA A 253 -25.75 19.95 18.88
C ALA A 253 -26.22 21.34 18.45
N LEU A 254 -26.56 22.18 19.43
CA LEU A 254 -26.70 23.62 19.19
C LEU A 254 -25.35 24.29 19.31
N ALA A 255 -24.96 25.02 18.28
CA ALA A 255 -23.77 25.85 18.25
C ALA A 255 -24.17 27.32 18.30
N LYS A 256 -23.65 28.05 19.29
CA LYS A 256 -23.81 29.49 19.42
C LYS A 256 -22.52 30.19 19.00
N VAL A 257 -22.62 31.14 18.09
CA VAL A 257 -21.50 31.93 17.59
C VAL A 257 -21.87 33.41 17.68
N ASN A 258 -20.97 34.24 18.21
CA ASN A 258 -21.19 35.69 18.28
C ASN A 258 -20.88 36.36 16.93
N ASP A 259 -21.71 37.32 16.53
CA ASP A 259 -21.48 38.26 15.43
C ASP A 259 -21.91 39.69 15.83
N ALA A 260 -21.92 40.66 14.91
CA ALA A 260 -22.23 42.06 15.22
C ALA A 260 -23.73 42.31 15.51
N THR A 261 -24.59 41.33 15.22
CA THR A 261 -26.03 41.34 15.48
C THR A 261 -26.40 40.63 16.78
N GLY A 262 -25.47 39.87 17.37
CA GLY A 262 -25.61 39.20 18.66
C GLY A 262 -25.23 37.72 18.60
N ASP A 263 -25.92 36.91 19.40
CA ASP A 263 -25.77 35.45 19.39
C ASP A 263 -26.50 34.84 18.19
N PHE A 264 -25.76 34.20 17.30
CA PHE A 264 -26.31 33.36 16.24
C PHE A 264 -26.29 31.90 16.67
N ILE A 265 -27.47 31.27 16.70
CA ILE A 265 -27.64 29.86 17.09
C ILE A 265 -28.02 29.04 15.86
N ALA A 266 -27.29 27.95 15.64
CA ALA A 266 -27.52 27.01 14.55
C ALA A 266 -27.19 25.58 14.99
N THR A 267 -27.71 24.58 14.28
CA THR A 267 -27.30 23.19 14.51
C THR A 267 -25.90 22.91 13.96
N ALA A 268 -25.11 22.15 14.71
CA ALA A 268 -23.83 21.59 14.28
C ALA A 268 -23.87 20.06 14.37
N TRP A 269 -23.18 19.40 13.45
CA TRP A 269 -23.25 17.94 13.31
C TRP A 269 -21.87 17.29 13.36
N ALA A 270 -21.81 16.11 13.98
CA ALA A 270 -20.67 15.20 13.96
C ALA A 270 -21.11 13.86 13.38
N ARG A 271 -20.35 13.31 12.44
CA ARG A 271 -20.61 11.98 11.85
C ARG A 271 -19.53 11.01 12.29
N LYS A 272 -19.94 9.80 12.71
CA LYS A 272 -19.00 8.76 13.12
C LYS A 272 -18.05 8.39 11.99
N ASN A 273 -16.83 8.05 12.38
CA ASN A 273 -15.80 7.53 11.49
C ASN A 273 -16.17 6.09 11.07
N PRO A 274 -15.74 5.65 9.88
CA PRO A 274 -15.87 4.27 9.44
C PRO A 274 -15.22 3.32 10.45
N GLU A 275 -15.97 2.32 10.89
CA GLU A 275 -15.44 1.26 11.76
C GLU A 275 -14.87 0.16 10.89
N THR A 276 -13.57 -0.11 11.04
CA THR A 276 -12.87 -1.08 10.21
C THR A 276 -12.21 -2.17 11.04
N ARG A 277 -12.11 -3.36 10.45
CA ARG A 277 -11.37 -4.49 10.99
C ARG A 277 -10.60 -5.20 9.89
N SER A 278 -9.64 -6.05 10.27
CA SER A 278 -9.08 -7.03 9.35
C SER A 278 -10.21 -7.92 8.80
N ALA A 279 -10.33 -7.98 7.47
CA ALA A 279 -11.37 -8.79 6.83
C ALA A 279 -11.11 -10.30 7.01
N PHE A 280 -9.83 -10.66 7.05
CA PHE A 280 -9.35 -12.01 7.20
C PHE A 280 -7.91 -11.96 7.72
N ASP A 281 -7.59 -12.74 8.75
CA ASP A 281 -6.29 -12.62 9.40
C ASP A 281 -5.24 -13.53 8.78
N THR A 282 -5.58 -14.79 8.53
CA THR A 282 -4.62 -15.80 8.11
C THR A 282 -5.32 -16.91 7.35
N LEU A 283 -4.78 -17.23 6.18
CA LEU A 283 -5.25 -18.34 5.36
C LEU A 283 -4.43 -19.59 5.62
N ARG A 284 -5.09 -20.70 5.95
CA ARG A 284 -4.43 -21.93 6.36
C ARG A 284 -4.38 -22.94 5.23
N SER A 285 -3.18 -23.39 4.90
CA SER A 285 -2.95 -24.51 3.99
C SER A 285 -2.02 -25.51 4.69
N PRO A 286 -2.57 -26.47 5.46
CA PRO A 286 -1.76 -27.46 6.17
C PRO A 286 -0.91 -28.24 5.17
N VAL A 287 0.41 -28.27 5.38
CA VAL A 287 1.35 -28.99 4.52
C VAL A 287 1.76 -30.30 5.19
N LYS A 288 1.75 -31.40 4.42
CA LYS A 288 2.17 -32.72 4.88
C LYS A 288 3.23 -33.33 3.96
N THR A 289 4.06 -34.18 4.52
CA THR A 289 4.96 -35.04 3.75
C THR A 289 4.13 -36.08 2.99
N THR A 290 4.47 -36.25 1.71
CA THR A 290 3.88 -37.26 0.83
C THR A 290 4.68 -38.56 0.87
N THR A 291 4.02 -39.68 0.57
CA THR A 291 4.67 -40.99 0.44
C THR A 291 5.28 -41.12 -0.95
N PRO A 292 6.61 -41.27 -1.07
CA PRO A 292 7.24 -41.50 -2.37
C PRO A 292 6.91 -42.90 -2.90
N ILE A 293 6.53 -42.98 -4.18
CA ILE A 293 6.36 -44.23 -4.91
C ILE A 293 7.54 -44.39 -5.88
N GLY A 294 8.43 -45.32 -5.55
CA GLY A 294 9.67 -45.55 -6.30
C GLY A 294 9.51 -46.38 -7.57
N PHE A 295 10.06 -45.90 -8.68
CA PHE A 295 10.21 -46.62 -9.95
C PHE A 295 11.65 -46.51 -10.46
N VAL A 296 12.13 -47.57 -11.12
CA VAL A 296 13.39 -47.56 -11.87
C VAL A 296 13.11 -48.09 -13.27
N LEU A 297 13.30 -47.24 -14.27
CA LEU A 297 13.26 -47.59 -15.69
C LEU A 297 14.69 -47.83 -16.17
N LEU A 298 14.98 -49.01 -16.70
CA LEU A 298 16.32 -49.39 -17.15
C LEU A 298 16.26 -50.46 -18.25
N PRO A 299 17.29 -50.60 -19.11
CA PRO A 299 17.46 -51.78 -19.93
C PRO A 299 17.67 -53.00 -19.04
N CYS A 300 16.93 -54.08 -19.29
CA CYS A 300 17.04 -55.33 -18.55
C CYS A 300 17.94 -56.35 -19.26
N ARG A 301 18.10 -56.23 -20.58
CA ARG A 301 18.95 -57.16 -21.36
C ARG A 301 20.40 -56.71 -21.48
N ARG A 302 20.74 -55.49 -21.05
CA ARG A 302 22.10 -54.96 -21.09
C ARG A 302 22.35 -53.97 -19.95
N SER A 303 23.62 -53.75 -19.65
CA SER A 303 24.05 -52.72 -18.71
C SER A 303 24.60 -51.50 -19.46
N ILE A 304 24.34 -50.31 -18.95
CA ILE A 304 24.88 -49.04 -19.47
C ILE A 304 25.98 -48.54 -18.52
N SER A 305 25.60 -48.14 -17.29
CA SER A 305 26.54 -47.73 -16.25
C SER A 305 25.97 -48.13 -14.88
N LEU A 306 26.49 -49.22 -14.31
CA LEU A 306 26.04 -49.75 -13.02
C LEU A 306 26.26 -48.73 -11.90
N SER A 307 27.41 -48.04 -11.88
CA SER A 307 27.71 -47.03 -10.87
C SER A 307 26.72 -45.86 -10.93
N HIS A 308 26.39 -45.39 -12.13
CA HIS A 308 25.39 -44.35 -12.30
C HIS A 308 23.99 -44.81 -11.89
N LEU A 309 23.60 -46.05 -12.21
CA LEU A 309 22.31 -46.61 -11.79
C LEU A 309 22.19 -46.69 -10.26
N GLU A 310 23.23 -47.21 -9.60
CA GLU A 310 23.24 -47.29 -8.13
C GLU A 310 23.25 -45.89 -7.50
N MET A 311 23.94 -44.93 -8.12
CA MET A 311 23.84 -43.53 -7.73
C MET A 311 22.41 -42.99 -7.88
N GLN A 312 21.72 -43.20 -9.00
CA GLN A 312 20.34 -42.75 -9.18
C GLN A 312 19.40 -43.31 -8.09
N LYS A 313 19.52 -44.62 -7.80
CA LYS A 313 18.74 -45.26 -6.71
C LYS A 313 19.07 -44.65 -5.35
N GLN A 314 20.35 -44.38 -5.08
CA GLN A 314 20.82 -43.74 -3.86
C GLN A 314 20.26 -42.32 -3.72
N ARG A 315 20.27 -41.52 -4.78
CA ARG A 315 19.79 -40.13 -4.75
C ARG A 315 18.29 -40.00 -4.56
N LEU A 316 17.55 -40.95 -5.10
CA LEU A 316 16.10 -41.02 -4.95
C LEU A 316 15.67 -41.77 -3.67
N LEU A 317 16.61 -42.28 -2.88
CA LEU A 317 16.35 -43.10 -1.69
C LEU A 317 15.33 -44.23 -1.95
N LEU A 318 15.47 -44.89 -3.11
CA LEU A 318 14.51 -45.88 -3.58
C LEU A 318 14.62 -47.18 -2.76
N ASN A 319 13.69 -47.35 -1.81
CA ASN A 319 13.54 -48.59 -1.06
C ASN A 319 12.61 -49.56 -1.82
N ASN A 320 13.17 -50.59 -2.44
CA ASN A 320 12.46 -51.59 -3.24
C ASN A 320 11.57 -50.98 -4.35
N PRO A 321 12.16 -50.25 -5.33
CA PRO A 321 11.40 -49.64 -6.40
C PRO A 321 10.79 -50.68 -7.35
N THR A 322 9.68 -50.30 -8.00
CA THR A 322 9.16 -51.09 -9.12
C THR A 322 10.10 -50.95 -10.31
N GLN A 323 10.70 -52.07 -10.72
CA GLN A 323 11.60 -52.12 -11.87
C GLN A 323 10.80 -52.28 -13.17
N ILE A 324 11.07 -51.43 -14.16
CA ILE A 324 10.43 -51.47 -15.48
C ILE A 324 11.52 -51.58 -16.55
N CYS A 325 11.43 -52.64 -17.37
CA CYS A 325 12.38 -52.88 -18.46
C CYS A 325 12.09 -51.95 -19.65
N THR A 326 13.10 -51.22 -20.11
CA THR A 326 12.96 -50.29 -21.24
C THR A 326 13.42 -50.88 -22.56
N ASP A 327 13.83 -52.15 -22.64
CA ASP A 327 14.38 -52.74 -23.89
C ASP A 327 13.40 -52.66 -25.09
N ASP A 328 12.10 -52.66 -24.81
CA ASP A 328 11.02 -52.67 -25.81
C ASP A 328 10.31 -51.30 -25.91
N PHE A 329 10.97 -50.20 -25.54
CA PHE A 329 10.34 -48.86 -25.49
C PHE A 329 9.77 -48.37 -26.84
N SER A 330 10.26 -48.93 -27.95
CA SER A 330 9.79 -48.60 -29.30
C SER A 330 8.43 -49.25 -29.64
N GLN A 331 7.98 -50.22 -28.86
CA GLN A 331 6.67 -50.85 -29.07
C GLN A 331 5.53 -49.88 -28.74
N ALA A 332 4.44 -49.96 -29.51
CA ALA A 332 3.28 -49.09 -29.33
C ALA A 332 2.64 -49.23 -27.94
N SER A 333 2.64 -50.46 -27.39
CA SER A 333 2.05 -50.82 -26.09
C SER A 333 2.87 -50.37 -24.87
N PHE A 334 4.11 -49.92 -25.05
CA PHE A 334 5.00 -49.59 -23.94
C PHE A 334 4.43 -48.49 -23.02
N LYS A 335 3.79 -47.47 -23.62
CA LYS A 335 3.08 -46.41 -22.88
C LYS A 335 2.01 -47.01 -21.97
N ASP A 336 1.16 -47.90 -22.50
CA ASP A 336 0.04 -48.46 -21.74
C ASP A 336 0.53 -49.38 -20.61
N GLN A 337 1.65 -50.07 -20.82
CA GLN A 337 2.34 -50.81 -19.77
C GLN A 337 2.81 -49.89 -18.65
N LEU A 338 3.44 -48.74 -18.96
CA LEU A 338 3.83 -47.74 -17.95
C LEU A 338 2.62 -47.23 -17.17
N VAL A 339 1.54 -46.85 -17.86
CA VAL A 339 0.30 -46.38 -17.23
C VAL A 339 -0.26 -47.43 -16.27
N GLY A 340 -0.36 -48.69 -16.70
CA GLY A 340 -0.84 -49.79 -15.87
C GLY A 340 0.01 -50.01 -14.62
N GLN A 341 1.34 -49.98 -14.75
CA GLN A 341 2.26 -50.12 -13.63
C GLN A 341 2.14 -48.96 -12.62
N PHE A 342 2.04 -47.73 -13.12
CA PHE A 342 1.83 -46.55 -12.27
C PHE A 342 0.51 -46.65 -11.50
N GLN A 343 -0.60 -46.89 -12.20
CA GLN A 343 -1.94 -46.99 -11.59
C GLN A 343 -2.03 -48.12 -10.57
N GLN A 344 -1.45 -49.29 -10.87
CA GLN A 344 -1.42 -50.42 -9.94
C GLN A 344 -0.67 -50.06 -8.66
N ARG A 345 0.53 -49.47 -8.78
CA ARG A 345 1.32 -49.13 -7.61
C ARG A 345 0.70 -47.99 -6.80
N ILE A 346 0.15 -46.97 -7.45
CA ILE A 346 -0.62 -45.90 -6.79
C ILE A 346 -1.77 -46.50 -5.97
N SER A 347 -2.54 -47.40 -6.57
CA SER A 347 -3.67 -48.05 -5.91
C SER A 347 -3.26 -48.87 -4.69
N ASN A 348 -2.13 -49.59 -4.77
CA ASN A 348 -1.58 -50.38 -3.67
C ASN A 348 -1.08 -49.51 -2.51
N THR A 349 -0.45 -48.37 -2.81
CA THR A 349 0.08 -47.45 -1.80
C THR A 349 -1.01 -46.62 -1.14
N ARG A 350 -2.12 -46.35 -1.83
CA ARG A 350 -3.22 -45.50 -1.37
C ARG A 350 -3.82 -45.95 -0.03
N ALA A 351 -3.77 -47.24 0.29
CA ALA A 351 -4.25 -47.79 1.57
C ALA A 351 -3.56 -47.18 2.80
N ALA A 352 -2.36 -46.59 2.66
CA ALA A 352 -1.64 -45.93 3.73
C ALA A 352 -2.21 -44.56 4.12
N GLY A 353 -3.15 -43.99 3.35
CA GLY A 353 -3.90 -42.77 3.71
C GLY A 353 -3.18 -41.43 3.47
N ASN A 354 -1.94 -41.44 2.99
CA ASN A 354 -1.16 -40.23 2.73
C ASN A 354 -1.14 -39.87 1.23
N ASP A 355 -1.08 -38.57 0.92
CA ASP A 355 -0.76 -38.11 -0.44
C ASP A 355 0.58 -38.68 -0.91
N MET A 356 0.73 -38.84 -2.22
CA MET A 356 1.83 -39.58 -2.85
C MET A 356 2.58 -38.70 -3.84
N THR A 357 3.85 -39.01 -4.08
CA THR A 357 4.68 -38.41 -5.14
C THR A 357 5.38 -39.54 -5.88
N LEU A 358 5.33 -39.56 -7.21
CA LEU A 358 6.08 -40.56 -7.97
C LEU A 358 7.57 -40.17 -7.95
N SER A 359 8.46 -41.11 -7.64
CA SER A 359 9.90 -40.93 -7.69
C SER A 359 10.48 -41.90 -8.71
N ILE A 360 10.96 -41.38 -9.83
CA ILE A 360 11.27 -42.18 -11.02
C ILE A 360 12.73 -41.99 -11.41
N ALA A 361 13.54 -43.04 -11.31
CA ALA A 361 14.85 -43.08 -11.96
C ALA A 361 14.69 -43.54 -13.42
N VAL A 362 15.21 -42.78 -14.38
CA VAL A 362 15.24 -43.15 -15.80
C VAL A 362 16.68 -43.39 -16.20
N HIS A 363 17.08 -44.67 -16.23
CA HIS A 363 18.42 -45.09 -16.54
C HIS A 363 18.52 -45.56 -18.00
N HIS A 364 18.80 -44.65 -18.93
CA HIS A 364 18.86 -44.99 -20.36
C HIS A 364 19.97 -44.25 -21.11
N ASP A 365 20.24 -44.67 -22.34
CA ASP A 365 21.14 -44.06 -23.32
C ASP A 365 20.44 -43.71 -24.64
N ASP A 366 19.10 -43.73 -24.66
CA ASP A 366 18.29 -43.27 -25.79
C ASP A 366 18.48 -41.76 -26.06
N LEU A 367 19.32 -41.43 -27.03
CA LEU A 367 19.56 -40.06 -27.51
C LEU A 367 18.45 -39.54 -28.43
N THR A 368 17.53 -40.40 -28.88
CA THR A 368 16.43 -40.00 -29.78
C THR A 368 15.27 -39.33 -29.03
N GLY A 369 15.21 -39.53 -27.70
CA GLY A 369 14.16 -39.01 -26.83
C GLY A 369 12.82 -39.74 -26.94
N VAL A 370 12.75 -40.86 -27.67
CA VAL A 370 11.51 -41.63 -27.86
C VAL A 370 11.05 -42.24 -26.53
N LEU A 371 11.97 -42.80 -25.73
CA LEU A 371 11.66 -43.35 -24.41
C LEU A 371 11.07 -42.27 -23.50
N VAL A 372 11.73 -41.12 -23.42
CA VAL A 372 11.33 -40.01 -22.55
C VAL A 372 9.97 -39.45 -22.96
N ARG A 373 9.69 -39.30 -24.26
CA ARG A 373 8.35 -38.92 -24.75
C ARG A 373 7.26 -39.91 -24.36
N LYS A 374 7.55 -41.22 -24.43
CA LYS A 374 6.60 -42.26 -23.97
C LYS A 374 6.35 -42.18 -22.47
N LEU A 375 7.36 -41.81 -21.68
CA LEU A 375 7.22 -41.57 -20.25
C LEU A 375 6.37 -40.32 -19.97
N GLU A 376 6.61 -39.21 -20.67
CA GLU A 376 5.74 -38.02 -20.59
C GLU A 376 4.28 -38.36 -20.92
N ASP A 377 4.04 -39.06 -22.04
CA ASP A 377 2.71 -39.49 -22.45
C ASP A 377 2.01 -40.37 -21.39
N ALA A 378 2.78 -41.23 -20.71
CA ALA A 378 2.27 -42.08 -19.65
C ALA A 378 1.95 -41.28 -18.37
N LEU A 379 2.83 -40.36 -17.98
CA LEU A 379 2.60 -39.46 -16.85
C LEU A 379 1.40 -38.54 -17.12
N ALA A 380 1.23 -38.04 -18.34
CA ALA A 380 0.10 -37.20 -18.74
C ALA A 380 -1.24 -37.95 -18.75
N ALA A 381 -1.22 -39.27 -18.89
CA ALA A 381 -2.41 -40.11 -18.76
C ALA A 381 -2.79 -40.43 -17.30
N VAL A 382 -1.90 -40.16 -16.33
CA VAL A 382 -2.11 -40.54 -14.91
C VAL A 382 -2.20 -39.32 -13.99
N LEU A 383 -1.23 -38.41 -14.08
CA LEU A 383 -1.05 -37.33 -13.10
C LEU A 383 -2.22 -36.32 -13.04
N PRO A 384 -2.79 -35.83 -14.17
CA PRO A 384 -3.86 -34.83 -14.10
C PRO A 384 -5.08 -35.31 -13.29
N ASP A 385 -5.54 -36.53 -13.56
CA ASP A 385 -6.70 -37.12 -12.88
C ASP A 385 -6.38 -37.46 -11.42
N GLU A 386 -5.20 -38.03 -11.16
CA GLU A 386 -4.79 -38.38 -9.80
C GLU A 386 -4.58 -37.15 -8.91
N ARG A 387 -4.03 -36.06 -9.45
CA ARG A 387 -3.83 -34.78 -8.72
C ARG A 387 -5.15 -34.11 -8.36
N ALA A 388 -6.17 -34.26 -9.18
CA ALA A 388 -7.51 -33.70 -8.96
C ALA A 388 -8.28 -34.40 -7.82
N ARG A 389 -7.89 -35.61 -7.41
CA ARG A 389 -8.54 -36.34 -6.33
C ARG A 389 -8.38 -35.65 -4.96
N VAL A 390 -9.30 -35.98 -4.06
CA VAL A 390 -9.17 -35.71 -2.63
C VAL A 390 -8.08 -36.60 -2.04
N THR A 391 -7.37 -36.13 -1.02
CA THR A 391 -6.39 -36.94 -0.28
C THR A 391 -7.00 -38.30 0.12
N PRO A 392 -6.33 -39.43 -0.17
CA PRO A 392 -4.96 -39.57 -0.68
C PRO A 392 -4.88 -39.49 -2.22
N ARG A 393 -4.10 -38.52 -2.72
CA ARG A 393 -3.89 -38.26 -4.16
C ARG A 393 -2.43 -38.40 -4.57
N VAL A 394 -2.14 -38.40 -5.88
CA VAL A 394 -0.77 -38.19 -6.38
C VAL A 394 -0.57 -36.70 -6.66
N THR A 395 0.34 -36.06 -5.94
CA THR A 395 0.57 -34.61 -6.02
C THR A 395 1.35 -34.22 -7.28
N GLY A 396 2.26 -35.09 -7.72
CA GLY A 396 3.04 -34.96 -8.94
C GLY A 396 4.12 -36.03 -9.03
N ALA A 397 5.14 -35.78 -9.86
CA ALA A 397 6.27 -36.68 -10.02
C ALA A 397 7.62 -35.96 -9.94
N PHE A 398 8.61 -36.63 -9.37
CA PHE A 398 10.02 -36.28 -9.44
C PHE A 398 10.74 -37.33 -10.29
N VAL A 399 11.31 -36.88 -11.41
CA VAL A 399 12.02 -37.73 -12.36
C VAL A 399 13.51 -37.40 -12.30
N PHE A 400 14.34 -38.41 -12.06
CA PHE A 400 15.80 -38.31 -12.16
C PHE A 400 16.30 -39.13 -13.35
N ASP A 401 16.70 -38.42 -14.39
CA ASP A 401 17.08 -38.96 -15.70
C ASP A 401 18.61 -39.03 -15.86
N SER A 402 19.07 -40.00 -16.65
CA SER A 402 20.45 -40.09 -17.11
C SER A 402 20.84 -38.96 -18.04
N LEU A 403 19.89 -38.41 -18.81
CA LEU A 403 20.11 -37.35 -19.78
C LEU A 403 19.37 -36.07 -19.38
N GLN A 404 19.86 -34.92 -19.87
CA GLN A 404 19.16 -33.66 -19.69
C GLN A 404 17.87 -33.62 -20.50
N HIS A 405 16.81 -33.04 -19.95
CA HIS A 405 15.49 -33.02 -20.60
C HIS A 405 14.72 -31.72 -20.37
N ILE A 406 13.76 -31.44 -21.26
CA ILE A 406 12.79 -30.34 -21.14
C ILE A 406 11.41 -30.96 -21.30
N VAL A 407 10.54 -30.79 -20.32
CA VAL A 407 9.16 -31.30 -20.37
C VAL A 407 8.39 -30.53 -21.46
N VAL A 408 7.94 -31.26 -22.48
CA VAL A 408 7.24 -30.66 -23.64
C VAL A 408 5.72 -30.75 -23.52
N ASP A 409 5.20 -31.72 -22.79
CA ASP A 409 3.76 -31.90 -22.61
C ASP A 409 3.19 -30.90 -21.58
N THR A 410 2.37 -29.97 -22.07
CA THR A 410 1.75 -28.90 -21.28
C THR A 410 0.79 -29.43 -20.20
N ARG A 411 0.30 -30.67 -20.30
CA ARG A 411 -0.59 -31.28 -19.29
C ARG A 411 0.15 -31.64 -18.01
N ILE A 412 1.47 -31.84 -18.08
CA ILE A 412 2.31 -32.27 -16.95
C ILE A 412 3.47 -31.34 -16.64
N LYS A 413 3.72 -30.32 -17.46
CA LYS A 413 4.76 -29.30 -17.24
C LYS A 413 4.74 -28.71 -15.82
N ASN A 414 3.55 -28.49 -15.25
CA ASN A 414 3.37 -27.96 -13.89
C ASN A 414 3.06 -29.06 -12.84
N LEU A 415 3.38 -30.33 -13.13
CA LEU A 415 3.16 -31.49 -12.26
C LEU A 415 4.42 -32.35 -12.08
N VAL A 416 5.42 -32.17 -12.94
CA VAL A 416 6.63 -33.00 -12.97
C VAL A 416 7.86 -32.13 -12.78
N LEU A 417 8.68 -32.51 -11.79
CA LEU A 417 10.02 -31.97 -11.61
C LEU A 417 11.01 -32.94 -12.28
N TRP A 418 11.62 -32.53 -13.38
CA TRP A 418 12.50 -33.38 -14.18
C TRP A 418 13.95 -32.92 -14.06
N CYS A 419 14.77 -33.71 -13.40
CA CYS A 419 16.18 -33.44 -13.24
C CYS A 419 17.02 -34.52 -13.93
N PRO A 420 18.19 -34.19 -14.50
CA PRO A 420 18.67 -32.84 -14.71
C PRO A 420 17.91 -32.12 -15.84
N ALA A 421 17.60 -30.83 -15.66
CA ALA A 421 16.85 -30.06 -16.65
C ALA A 421 17.79 -29.37 -17.65
N ALA A 422 17.44 -29.36 -18.94
CA ALA A 422 18.18 -28.56 -19.91
C ALA A 422 17.76 -27.08 -19.79
N TRP A 423 18.75 -26.19 -19.64
CA TRP A 423 18.52 -24.75 -19.55
C TRP A 423 18.18 -24.16 -20.92
N LEU A 424 17.00 -23.55 -21.05
CA LEU A 424 16.68 -22.70 -22.18
C LEU A 424 17.14 -21.28 -21.84
N ASP A 425 18.08 -20.73 -22.63
CA ASP A 425 18.53 -19.36 -22.45
C ASP A 425 17.35 -18.38 -22.66
N PRO A 426 16.95 -17.60 -21.63
CA PRO A 426 15.85 -16.66 -21.73
C PRO A 426 16.05 -15.60 -22.82
N SER A 427 17.28 -15.35 -23.25
CA SER A 427 17.60 -14.42 -24.34
C SER A 427 17.19 -14.94 -25.72
N VAL A 428 16.99 -16.25 -25.87
CA VAL A 428 16.64 -16.91 -27.14
C VAL A 428 15.12 -16.97 -27.34
N ASN A 429 14.34 -17.09 -26.24
CA ASN A 429 12.88 -17.04 -26.30
C ASN A 429 12.29 -16.32 -25.07
N PRO A 430 12.20 -14.97 -25.10
CA PRO A 430 11.73 -14.18 -23.96
C PRO A 430 10.24 -14.36 -23.65
N LEU A 431 9.49 -15.08 -24.49
CA LEU A 431 8.04 -15.26 -24.36
C LEU A 431 7.64 -16.44 -23.47
N LEU A 432 8.57 -17.34 -23.12
CA LEU A 432 8.28 -18.50 -22.28
C LEU A 432 9.19 -18.49 -21.03
N PRO A 433 8.66 -18.20 -19.83
CA PRO A 433 9.45 -18.29 -18.61
C PRO A 433 9.91 -19.74 -18.37
N PRO A 434 11.09 -19.94 -17.75
CA PRO A 434 11.58 -21.27 -17.41
C PRO A 434 10.60 -21.97 -16.46
N ASP A 435 10.37 -23.26 -16.69
CA ASP A 435 9.54 -24.06 -15.81
C ASP A 435 10.25 -24.40 -14.48
N GLU A 436 9.52 -25.05 -13.57
CA GLU A 436 10.06 -25.36 -12.25
C GLU A 436 11.29 -26.29 -12.30
N SER A 437 11.36 -27.19 -13.26
CA SER A 437 12.52 -28.09 -13.43
C SER A 437 13.76 -27.28 -13.83
N GLN A 438 13.60 -26.36 -14.78
CA GLN A 438 14.67 -25.49 -15.26
C GLN A 438 15.14 -24.49 -14.20
N ARG A 439 14.26 -24.09 -13.27
CA ARG A 439 14.63 -23.23 -12.13
C ARG A 439 15.34 -24.02 -11.02
N ALA A 440 14.87 -25.22 -10.73
CA ALA A 440 15.31 -26.00 -9.60
C ALA A 440 16.63 -26.75 -9.84
N CYS A 441 16.79 -27.39 -11.01
CA CYS A 441 17.92 -28.28 -11.28
C CYS A 441 18.48 -28.16 -12.72
N PRO A 442 18.80 -26.95 -13.21
CA PRO A 442 19.39 -26.79 -14.53
C PRO A 442 20.81 -27.36 -14.58
N VAL A 443 21.15 -28.02 -15.70
CA VAL A 443 22.55 -28.28 -16.05
C VAL A 443 23.18 -26.97 -16.50
N LEU A 444 24.14 -26.46 -15.74
CA LEU A 444 24.91 -25.30 -16.15
C LEU A 444 26.03 -25.73 -17.13
N PRO A 445 26.35 -24.92 -18.16
CA PRO A 445 27.29 -25.31 -19.22
C PRO A 445 28.72 -25.60 -18.74
N ASP A 446 29.14 -25.08 -17.58
CA ASP A 446 30.50 -25.21 -17.07
C ASP A 446 30.53 -25.70 -15.61
N ASN A 447 31.17 -26.85 -15.37
CA ASN A 447 31.55 -27.26 -14.02
C ASN A 447 32.61 -26.29 -13.48
N LEU A 448 32.35 -25.61 -12.35
CA LEU A 448 33.33 -24.77 -11.65
C LEU A 448 34.53 -25.62 -11.21
N GLN A 449 35.58 -25.66 -12.03
CA GLN A 449 36.86 -26.25 -11.68
C GLN A 449 37.78 -25.16 -11.11
N LEU A 450 38.18 -25.33 -9.85
CA LEU A 450 39.13 -24.45 -9.19
C LEU A 450 40.53 -25.06 -9.29
N ASN A 451 41.43 -24.39 -10.00
CA ASN A 451 42.82 -24.80 -10.13
C ASN A 451 43.69 -24.03 -9.12
N VAL A 452 44.35 -24.74 -8.20
CA VAL A 452 45.30 -24.16 -7.24
C VAL A 452 46.64 -24.88 -7.38
N GLY A 453 47.54 -24.33 -8.20
CA GLY A 453 48.81 -24.98 -8.52
C GLY A 453 48.61 -26.32 -9.26
N PRO A 454 49.26 -27.43 -8.86
CA PRO A 454 49.08 -28.75 -9.46
C PRO A 454 47.81 -29.47 -8.99
N VAL A 455 47.03 -28.86 -8.10
CA VAL A 455 45.83 -29.44 -7.51
C VAL A 455 44.58 -28.87 -8.18
N ARG A 456 43.71 -29.77 -8.63
CA ARG A 456 42.40 -29.42 -9.20
C ARG A 456 41.30 -29.80 -8.23
N PHE A 457 40.44 -28.85 -7.91
CA PHE A 457 39.24 -29.05 -7.10
C PHE A 457 37.99 -29.02 -7.99
N SER A 458 37.10 -29.99 -7.78
CA SER A 458 35.81 -30.07 -8.45
C SER A 458 34.75 -30.58 -7.48
N SER A 459 33.51 -30.14 -7.66
CA SER A 459 32.34 -30.68 -6.98
C SER A 459 31.31 -31.13 -8.00
N LEU A 460 30.72 -32.30 -7.79
CA LEU A 460 29.64 -32.81 -8.64
C LEU A 460 28.29 -32.33 -8.08
N PRO A 461 27.38 -31.78 -8.91
CA PRO A 461 26.00 -31.53 -8.49
C PRO A 461 25.34 -32.80 -7.97
N ILE A 462 24.38 -32.67 -7.04
CA ILE A 462 23.81 -33.84 -6.36
C ILE A 462 22.90 -34.71 -7.26
N LEU A 463 22.41 -34.13 -8.36
CA LEU A 463 21.62 -34.79 -9.39
C LEU A 463 22.29 -34.57 -10.76
N PRO A 464 23.46 -35.18 -10.99
CA PRO A 464 24.21 -34.98 -12.23
C PRO A 464 23.60 -35.78 -13.38
N SER A 465 23.87 -35.39 -14.62
CA SER A 465 23.66 -36.27 -15.78
C SER A 465 24.64 -37.45 -15.74
N ARG A 466 24.35 -38.50 -16.48
CA ARG A 466 25.25 -39.66 -16.59
C ARG A 466 26.64 -39.25 -17.05
N GLN A 467 26.72 -38.40 -18.07
CA GLN A 467 28.01 -37.93 -18.58
C GLN A 467 28.80 -37.19 -17.50
N ALA A 468 28.16 -36.27 -16.77
CA ALA A 468 28.81 -35.54 -15.69
C ALA A 468 29.28 -36.47 -14.55
N TRP A 469 28.50 -37.51 -14.24
CA TRP A 469 28.88 -38.55 -13.27
C TRP A 469 30.09 -39.36 -13.74
N ASP A 470 30.03 -39.94 -14.94
CA ASP A 470 31.08 -40.81 -15.48
C ASP A 470 32.41 -40.02 -15.60
N ASP A 471 32.35 -38.76 -16.08
CA ASP A 471 33.50 -37.87 -16.20
C ASP A 471 34.13 -37.53 -14.83
N PHE A 472 33.30 -37.39 -13.79
CA PHE A 472 33.75 -37.11 -12.44
C PHE A 472 34.37 -38.34 -11.77
N VAL A 473 33.68 -39.48 -11.82
CA VAL A 473 34.14 -40.72 -11.17
C VAL A 473 35.44 -41.21 -11.78
N ALA A 474 35.63 -41.05 -13.10
CA ALA A 474 36.88 -41.37 -13.78
C ALA A 474 38.10 -40.61 -13.22
N ARG A 475 37.89 -39.45 -12.60
CA ARG A 475 38.96 -38.59 -12.06
C ARG A 475 39.08 -38.63 -10.54
N PHE A 476 37.96 -38.73 -9.84
CA PHE A 476 37.86 -38.45 -8.41
C PHE A 476 37.28 -39.59 -7.57
N SER A 477 36.90 -40.73 -8.16
CA SER A 477 36.22 -41.87 -7.52
C SER A 477 34.81 -41.59 -6.98
N GLU A 478 34.01 -42.66 -6.84
CA GLU A 478 32.61 -42.59 -6.38
C GLU A 478 32.47 -42.09 -4.94
N SER A 479 33.44 -42.42 -4.08
CA SER A 479 33.45 -42.01 -2.67
C SER A 479 33.46 -40.48 -2.47
N ASN A 480 33.88 -39.73 -3.49
CA ASN A 480 33.94 -38.26 -3.45
C ASN A 480 32.78 -37.60 -4.22
N ALA A 481 31.76 -38.36 -4.63
CA ALA A 481 30.67 -37.82 -5.43
C ALA A 481 29.46 -37.36 -4.59
N GLY A 482 29.54 -37.46 -3.25
CA GLY A 482 28.44 -37.11 -2.36
C GLY A 482 27.42 -38.22 -2.18
N ARG A 483 26.48 -38.02 -1.26
CA ARG A 483 25.34 -38.93 -1.05
C ARG A 483 24.09 -38.18 -0.60
N MET A 484 22.92 -38.62 -1.05
CA MET A 484 21.64 -38.12 -0.52
C MET A 484 21.40 -38.71 0.87
N THR A 485 21.03 -37.88 1.83
CA THR A 485 20.73 -38.31 3.22
C THR A 485 19.24 -38.26 3.52
N SER A 486 18.49 -37.34 2.89
CA SER A 486 17.04 -37.25 3.04
C SER A 486 16.39 -36.71 1.78
N LEU A 487 15.18 -37.19 1.46
CA LEU A 487 14.38 -36.71 0.35
C LEU A 487 12.91 -36.75 0.77
N ASP A 488 12.34 -35.58 1.00
CA ASP A 488 10.94 -35.42 1.43
C ASP A 488 10.19 -34.57 0.41
N ALA A 489 9.01 -35.00 -0.02
CA ALA A 489 8.08 -34.18 -0.80
C ALA A 489 6.99 -33.63 0.10
N LEU A 490 6.89 -32.31 0.22
CA LEU A 490 5.86 -31.59 0.98
C LEU A 490 4.77 -31.09 0.05
N ALA A 491 3.51 -31.32 0.38
CA ALA A 491 2.37 -30.84 -0.40
C ALA A 491 1.22 -30.37 0.51
N PRO A 492 0.37 -29.45 0.02
CA PRO A 492 -0.79 -29.00 0.79
C PRO A 492 -1.82 -30.13 0.89
N GLN A 493 -2.38 -30.29 2.09
CA GLN A 493 -3.48 -31.21 2.37
C GLN A 493 -4.75 -30.74 1.67
N ARG A 494 -5.41 -31.64 0.94
CA ARG A 494 -6.71 -31.36 0.33
C ARG A 494 -7.84 -31.99 1.13
N THR A 495 -8.97 -31.30 1.14
CA THR A 495 -10.24 -31.81 1.64
C THR A 495 -11.20 -32.07 0.48
N ALA A 496 -12.34 -32.71 0.76
CA ALA A 496 -13.35 -32.98 -0.26
C ALA A 496 -13.97 -31.73 -0.90
N VAL A 497 -13.79 -30.57 -0.25
CA VAL A 497 -14.29 -29.27 -0.73
C VAL A 497 -13.20 -28.44 -1.43
N SER A 498 -11.95 -28.93 -1.45
CA SER A 498 -10.87 -28.23 -2.15
C SER A 498 -11.10 -28.25 -3.66
N THR A 499 -10.90 -27.10 -4.30
CA THR A 499 -11.06 -26.96 -5.76
C THR A 499 -9.90 -26.17 -6.35
N ASP A 500 -9.47 -26.58 -7.55
CA ASP A 500 -8.40 -25.91 -8.29
C ASP A 500 -8.98 -25.14 -9.47
N ILE A 501 -8.49 -23.93 -9.68
CA ILE A 501 -8.79 -23.11 -10.86
C ILE A 501 -7.46 -22.82 -11.57
N PRO A 502 -7.32 -23.16 -12.87
CA PRO A 502 -6.10 -22.86 -13.61
C PRO A 502 -5.90 -21.35 -13.81
N LEU A 503 -4.66 -20.88 -13.67
CA LEU A 503 -4.23 -19.50 -14.00
C LEU A 503 -3.43 -19.47 -15.32
N GLY A 504 -3.94 -20.16 -16.35
CA GLY A 504 -3.22 -20.35 -17.61
C GLY A 504 -1.93 -21.15 -17.42
N GLU A 505 -0.84 -20.74 -18.09
CA GLU A 505 0.46 -21.43 -17.99
C GLU A 505 1.20 -21.16 -16.68
N TYR A 506 0.78 -20.14 -15.92
CA TYR A 506 1.49 -19.65 -14.73
C TYR A 506 1.25 -20.48 -13.47
N GLY A 507 0.22 -21.33 -13.44
CA GLY A 507 -0.08 -22.16 -12.29
C GLY A 507 -1.56 -22.35 -12.01
N TRP A 508 -1.90 -22.47 -10.73
CA TRP A 508 -3.22 -22.82 -10.22
C TRP A 508 -3.56 -21.97 -9.00
N VAL A 509 -4.84 -21.72 -8.78
CA VAL A 509 -5.37 -21.29 -7.48
C VAL A 509 -6.08 -22.47 -6.84
N THR A 510 -5.73 -22.81 -5.62
CA THR A 510 -6.50 -23.77 -4.82
C THR A 510 -7.27 -23.06 -3.72
N PHE A 511 -8.57 -23.29 -3.69
CA PHE A 511 -9.46 -22.85 -2.61
C PHE A 511 -9.50 -23.95 -1.55
N PHE A 512 -8.87 -23.69 -0.40
CA PHE A 512 -8.75 -24.65 0.70
C PHE A 512 -9.86 -24.41 1.74
N ASN A 513 -10.31 -25.49 2.38
CA ASN A 513 -11.04 -25.48 3.66
C ASN A 513 -12.27 -24.56 3.78
N ASN A 514 -12.92 -24.17 2.67
CA ASN A 514 -14.04 -23.21 2.65
C ASN A 514 -13.73 -21.89 3.39
N GLU A 515 -12.46 -21.48 3.43
CA GLU A 515 -12.09 -20.20 4.02
C GLU A 515 -12.66 -19.07 3.18
N GLN A 516 -13.36 -18.14 3.84
CA GLN A 516 -14.13 -17.11 3.16
C GLN A 516 -14.22 -15.83 3.98
N VAL A 517 -14.36 -14.71 3.28
CA VAL A 517 -14.71 -13.41 3.84
C VAL A 517 -16.20 -13.19 3.66
N THR A 518 -16.90 -12.87 4.74
CA THR A 518 -18.33 -12.52 4.68
C THR A 518 -18.50 -11.01 4.69
N ALA A 519 -19.44 -10.52 3.89
CA ALA A 519 -19.81 -9.10 3.91
C ALA A 519 -21.27 -8.86 3.53
N THR A 520 -21.88 -7.84 4.11
CA THR A 520 -23.20 -7.35 3.69
C THR A 520 -23.08 -6.30 2.58
N SER A 521 -24.18 -5.93 1.94
CA SER A 521 -24.19 -4.88 0.90
C SER A 521 -23.90 -3.46 1.41
N ALA A 522 -24.00 -3.25 2.73
CA ALA A 522 -23.70 -1.97 3.39
C ALA A 522 -22.21 -1.85 3.78
N GLU A 523 -21.52 -2.98 3.88
CA GLU A 523 -20.10 -3.04 4.17
C GLU A 523 -19.26 -2.73 2.92
N ALA A 524 -17.97 -2.52 3.12
CA ALA A 524 -17.05 -2.24 2.04
C ALA A 524 -15.63 -2.68 2.38
N PHE A 525 -14.77 -2.76 1.38
CA PHE A 525 -13.38 -3.18 1.56
C PHE A 525 -12.39 -2.11 1.08
N SER A 526 -11.20 -2.12 1.66
CA SER A 526 -10.02 -1.41 1.16
C SER A 526 -8.85 -2.38 1.13
N TYR A 527 -7.99 -2.26 0.11
CA TYR A 527 -6.86 -3.15 -0.10
C TYR A 527 -5.53 -2.43 0.15
N CYS A 528 -4.68 -3.07 0.96
CA CYS A 528 -3.42 -2.57 1.49
C CYS A 528 -2.25 -3.54 1.19
N GLY A 529 -2.46 -4.57 0.37
CA GLY A 529 -1.54 -5.71 0.23
C GLY A 529 -0.17 -5.44 -0.42
N ILE A 530 0.15 -4.18 -0.75
CA ILE A 530 1.49 -3.81 -1.27
C ILE A 530 2.60 -4.18 -0.27
N ASP A 531 2.29 -4.21 1.03
CA ASP A 531 3.28 -4.44 2.09
C ASP A 531 3.50 -5.92 2.47
N SER A 532 2.78 -6.88 1.85
CA SER A 532 2.99 -8.31 2.12
C SER A 532 3.05 -9.13 0.83
N ALA A 533 4.22 -9.72 0.58
CA ALA A 533 4.44 -10.62 -0.56
C ALA A 533 3.41 -11.77 -0.59
N ASP A 534 2.96 -12.23 0.58
CA ASP A 534 1.98 -13.32 0.70
C ASP A 534 0.59 -12.94 0.19
N SER A 535 0.15 -11.69 0.38
CA SER A 535 -1.20 -11.26 -0.04
C SER A 535 -1.39 -11.23 -1.56
N THR A 536 -0.30 -11.10 -2.32
CA THR A 536 -0.33 -11.14 -3.79
C THR A 536 -0.62 -12.53 -4.33
N ARG A 537 -0.41 -13.57 -3.51
CA ARG A 537 -0.73 -14.97 -3.84
C ARG A 537 -2.18 -15.32 -3.51
N ILE A 538 -2.93 -14.41 -2.90
CA ILE A 538 -4.30 -14.70 -2.47
C ILE A 538 -5.27 -14.24 -3.54
N TYR A 539 -6.17 -15.14 -3.87
CA TYR A 539 -7.23 -14.94 -4.84
C TYR A 539 -8.56 -15.16 -4.14
N PHE A 540 -9.61 -14.56 -4.68
CA PHE A 540 -10.97 -14.82 -4.25
C PHE A 540 -11.82 -15.28 -5.43
N ARG A 541 -12.95 -15.91 -5.11
CA ARG A 541 -14.04 -16.15 -6.05
C ARG A 541 -15.39 -15.91 -5.41
N THR A 542 -16.43 -15.89 -6.22
CA THR A 542 -17.81 -15.79 -5.75
C THR A 542 -18.57 -17.08 -6.08
N THR A 543 -19.62 -17.37 -5.33
CA THR A 543 -20.50 -18.53 -5.62
C THR A 543 -21.14 -18.47 -7.01
N ALA A 544 -21.35 -17.26 -7.55
CA ALA A 544 -21.89 -17.05 -8.89
C ALA A 544 -20.87 -17.24 -10.02
N ALA A 545 -19.58 -17.24 -9.73
CA ALA A 545 -18.48 -17.42 -10.69
C ALA A 545 -17.41 -18.32 -10.08
N SER A 546 -17.79 -19.56 -9.77
CA SER A 546 -16.97 -20.53 -9.04
C SER A 546 -15.80 -21.10 -9.86
N ASP A 547 -15.84 -20.90 -11.18
CA ASP A 547 -14.85 -21.29 -12.18
C ASP A 547 -13.80 -20.20 -12.44
N ARG A 548 -13.95 -19.01 -11.86
CA ARG A 548 -13.05 -17.88 -12.06
C ARG A 548 -12.48 -17.36 -10.74
N ALA A 549 -11.15 -17.40 -10.63
CA ALA A 549 -10.41 -16.75 -9.55
C ALA A 549 -10.02 -15.32 -9.96
N LEU A 550 -10.11 -14.38 -9.01
CA LEU A 550 -9.68 -12.99 -9.15
C LEU A 550 -8.68 -12.63 -8.05
N PRO A 551 -7.69 -11.77 -8.30
CA PRO A 551 -6.73 -11.38 -7.28
C PRO A 551 -7.42 -10.66 -6.11
N LEU A 552 -6.96 -10.86 -4.88
CA LEU A 552 -7.55 -10.23 -3.67
C LEU A 552 -7.66 -8.70 -3.79
N SER A 553 -6.73 -8.07 -4.52
CA SER A 553 -6.70 -6.63 -4.78
C SER A 553 -7.92 -6.10 -5.53
N SER A 554 -8.63 -6.93 -6.31
CA SER A 554 -9.84 -6.50 -7.02
C SER A 554 -11.12 -6.72 -6.20
N LEU A 555 -11.04 -7.29 -4.99
CA LEU A 555 -12.19 -7.55 -4.15
C LEU A 555 -12.98 -6.28 -3.80
N PRO A 556 -12.36 -5.15 -3.40
CA PRO A 556 -13.11 -3.93 -3.09
C PRO A 556 -13.99 -3.43 -4.24
N ALA A 557 -13.42 -3.30 -5.44
CA ALA A 557 -14.15 -2.85 -6.63
C ALA A 557 -15.24 -3.85 -7.03
N SER A 558 -14.96 -5.15 -6.90
CA SER A 558 -15.93 -6.22 -7.21
C SER A 558 -17.12 -6.18 -6.25
N HIS A 559 -16.88 -6.02 -4.94
CA HIS A 559 -17.93 -5.92 -3.93
C HIS A 559 -18.74 -4.63 -4.09
N ALA A 560 -18.09 -3.50 -4.40
CA ALA A 560 -18.80 -2.24 -4.62
C ALA A 560 -19.75 -2.30 -5.83
N GLY A 561 -19.33 -2.95 -6.93
CA GLY A 561 -20.15 -3.10 -8.13
C GLY A 561 -21.25 -4.17 -8.00
N ARG A 562 -20.96 -5.28 -7.33
CA ARG A 562 -21.91 -6.39 -7.11
C ARG A 562 -21.66 -7.05 -5.76
N PRO A 563 -22.30 -6.55 -4.69
CA PRO A 563 -22.15 -7.14 -3.36
C PRO A 563 -22.65 -8.58 -3.34
N VAL A 564 -21.85 -9.49 -2.79
CA VAL A 564 -22.25 -10.87 -2.49
C VAL A 564 -21.95 -11.17 -1.02
N PRO A 565 -22.72 -12.08 -0.38
CA PRO A 565 -22.63 -12.31 1.06
C PRO A 565 -21.32 -12.99 1.50
N SER A 566 -20.62 -13.65 0.58
CA SER A 566 -19.40 -14.40 0.86
C SER A 566 -18.45 -14.45 -0.34
N TYR A 567 -17.16 -14.41 -0.04
CA TYR A 567 -16.05 -14.52 -0.97
C TYR A 567 -15.10 -15.61 -0.49
N GLU A 568 -15.03 -16.72 -1.23
CA GLU A 568 -14.10 -17.80 -0.91
C GLU A 568 -12.68 -17.37 -1.27
N LEU A 569 -11.71 -17.72 -0.42
CA LEU A 569 -10.30 -17.39 -0.58
C LEU A 569 -9.50 -18.61 -1.04
N GLY A 570 -8.51 -18.37 -1.89
CA GLY A 570 -7.62 -19.39 -2.43
C GLY A 570 -6.18 -18.90 -2.56
N LEU A 571 -5.25 -19.84 -2.69
CA LEU A 571 -3.83 -19.58 -2.87
C LEU A 571 -3.40 -19.91 -4.28
N ALA A 572 -2.69 -18.97 -4.91
CA ALA A 572 -1.98 -19.18 -6.16
C ALA A 572 -0.63 -19.86 -5.92
N TRP A 573 -0.33 -20.83 -6.79
CA TRP A 573 0.92 -21.57 -6.81
C TRP A 573 1.18 -22.12 -8.22
N ASP A 574 2.44 -22.21 -8.58
CA ASP A 574 2.92 -22.69 -9.89
C ASP A 574 3.22 -24.20 -9.90
N PHE A 575 3.68 -24.75 -8.76
CA PHE A 575 4.05 -26.16 -8.63
C PHE A 575 3.43 -26.85 -7.39
N PRO A 576 2.96 -28.12 -7.49
CA PRO A 576 2.05 -28.73 -6.49
C PRO A 576 2.72 -29.27 -5.21
N PHE A 577 4.04 -29.35 -5.18
CA PHE A 577 4.80 -29.83 -4.02
C PHE A 577 6.17 -29.15 -3.93
N LEU A 578 6.86 -29.36 -2.82
CA LEU A 578 8.23 -28.92 -2.57
C LEU A 578 9.06 -30.14 -2.18
N LEU A 579 10.09 -30.45 -2.94
CA LEU A 579 11.11 -31.40 -2.50
C LEU A 579 12.08 -30.72 -1.55
N ARG A 580 12.37 -31.38 -0.44
CA ARG A 580 13.46 -31.04 0.48
C ARG A 580 14.50 -32.13 0.40
N LEU A 581 15.70 -31.74 0.00
CA LEU A 581 16.84 -32.61 -0.20
C LEU A 581 17.84 -32.30 0.90
N GLY A 582 18.24 -33.31 1.66
CA GLY A 582 19.40 -33.27 2.53
C GLY A 582 20.48 -34.13 1.91
N TYR A 583 21.68 -33.60 1.77
CA TYR A 583 22.77 -34.34 1.14
C TYR A 583 24.14 -33.92 1.66
N GLU A 584 25.11 -34.81 1.47
CA GLU A 584 26.53 -34.52 1.67
C GLU A 584 27.18 -34.32 0.31
N THR A 585 27.86 -33.19 0.12
CA THR A 585 28.76 -32.98 -1.01
C THR A 585 30.20 -33.18 -0.56
N PHE A 586 31.06 -33.50 -1.51
CA PHE A 586 32.50 -33.53 -1.28
C PHE A 586 33.16 -32.59 -2.27
N LEU A 587 34.09 -31.79 -1.77
CA LEU A 587 35.03 -31.08 -2.63
C LEU A 587 36.16 -32.04 -2.96
N ALA A 588 36.16 -32.58 -4.18
CA ALA A 588 37.16 -33.55 -4.60
C ALA A 588 38.41 -32.85 -5.14
N GLY A 589 39.55 -33.11 -4.52
CA GLY A 589 40.87 -32.69 -4.96
C GLY A 589 41.58 -33.81 -5.71
N SER A 590 42.27 -33.48 -6.81
CA SER A 590 43.23 -34.37 -7.46
C SER A 590 44.56 -33.64 -7.62
N ALA A 591 45.65 -34.28 -7.24
CA ALA A 591 47.02 -33.78 -7.44
C ALA A 591 47.75 -34.65 -8.45
N ASN A 592 48.34 -34.04 -9.47
CA ASN A 592 49.19 -34.74 -10.43
C ASN A 592 50.60 -34.95 -9.82
N ALA A 593 50.90 -36.14 -9.33
CA ALA A 593 52.27 -36.59 -9.08
C ALA A 593 52.71 -37.53 -10.23
N VAL A 594 54.00 -37.54 -10.55
CA VAL A 594 54.63 -38.03 -11.81
C VAL A 594 54.19 -39.41 -12.34
N VAL A 595 53.45 -40.24 -11.59
CA VAL A 595 52.82 -41.49 -12.11
C VAL A 595 51.46 -41.83 -11.44
N ALA A 596 50.86 -40.98 -10.59
CA ALA A 596 49.60 -41.30 -9.90
C ALA A 596 48.79 -40.07 -9.45
N THR A 597 47.46 -40.17 -9.59
CA THR A 597 46.49 -39.20 -9.07
C THR A 597 45.92 -39.69 -7.75
N VAL A 598 46.11 -38.96 -6.65
CA VAL A 598 45.54 -39.31 -5.33
C VAL A 598 44.31 -38.43 -5.06
N PRO A 599 43.09 -39.00 -5.02
CA PRO A 599 41.89 -38.24 -4.69
C PRO A 599 41.74 -38.05 -3.17
N PHE A 600 41.29 -36.87 -2.75
CA PHE A 600 40.92 -36.57 -1.35
C PHE A 600 39.69 -35.64 -1.32
N GLY A 601 38.91 -35.67 -0.23
CA GLY A 601 37.65 -34.94 -0.14
C GLY A 601 37.41 -34.29 1.23
N LEU A 602 36.80 -33.10 1.22
CA LEU A 602 36.19 -32.48 2.40
C LEU A 602 34.67 -32.60 2.28
N SER A 603 33.99 -33.16 3.28
CA SER A 603 32.53 -33.32 3.27
C SER A 603 31.83 -32.09 3.84
N PHE A 604 30.69 -31.74 3.22
CA PHE A 604 29.81 -30.68 3.69
C PHE A 604 28.37 -31.17 3.64
N SER A 605 27.64 -31.04 4.74
CA SER A 605 26.19 -31.25 4.74
C SER A 605 25.48 -30.03 4.17
N GLN A 606 24.54 -30.26 3.28
CA GLN A 606 23.73 -29.25 2.60
C GLN A 606 22.25 -29.61 2.70
N GLN A 607 21.41 -28.58 2.71
CA GLN A 607 19.97 -28.71 2.51
C GLN A 607 19.54 -27.82 1.35
N GLN A 608 18.72 -28.37 0.46
CA GLN A 608 18.19 -27.67 -0.70
C GLN A 608 16.70 -27.94 -0.85
N SER A 609 16.00 -27.05 -1.54
CA SER A 609 14.59 -27.25 -1.86
C SER A 609 14.31 -26.98 -3.33
N TYR A 610 13.50 -27.83 -3.94
CA TYR A 610 13.09 -27.76 -5.35
C TYR A 610 11.57 -27.76 -5.44
N GLY A 611 10.96 -26.89 -6.24
CA GLY A 611 9.52 -26.70 -6.26
C GLY A 611 9.08 -25.38 -5.62
N ASN A 612 7.78 -25.24 -5.41
CA ASN A 612 7.20 -24.01 -4.88
C ASN A 612 7.50 -23.87 -3.38
N SER A 613 8.34 -22.88 -3.04
CA SER A 613 8.74 -22.58 -1.66
C SER A 613 7.58 -22.16 -0.75
N GLY A 614 6.42 -21.79 -1.30
CA GLY A 614 5.18 -21.53 -0.55
C GLY A 614 4.75 -22.71 0.32
N TRP A 615 5.10 -23.94 -0.05
CA TRP A 615 4.80 -25.13 0.76
C TRP A 615 5.72 -25.31 1.98
N THR A 616 6.63 -24.36 2.25
CA THR A 616 7.29 -24.28 3.57
C THR A 616 6.40 -23.62 4.63
N GLN A 617 5.35 -22.91 4.20
CA GLN A 617 4.44 -22.19 5.06
C GLN A 617 3.12 -22.95 5.17
N GLN A 618 2.53 -22.96 6.37
CA GLN A 618 1.19 -23.52 6.61
C GLN A 618 0.12 -22.44 6.82
N GLU A 619 0.57 -21.20 7.04
CA GLU A 619 -0.25 -20.04 7.37
C GLU A 619 0.24 -18.85 6.55
N PHE A 620 -0.67 -18.24 5.79
CA PHE A 620 -0.40 -17.07 4.96
C PHE A 620 -1.06 -15.86 5.61
N LYS A 621 -0.27 -14.91 6.09
CA LYS A 621 -0.79 -13.73 6.81
C LYS A 621 -1.48 -12.78 5.83
N VAL A 622 -2.75 -12.52 6.09
CA VAL A 622 -3.61 -11.61 5.32
C VAL A 622 -3.96 -10.37 6.12
N ALA A 623 -3.79 -10.44 7.46
CA ALA A 623 -4.06 -9.34 8.36
C ALA A 623 -3.36 -8.06 7.87
N GLY A 624 -4.15 -7.01 7.68
CA GLY A 624 -3.67 -5.71 7.20
C GLY A 624 -3.52 -5.58 5.68
N ALA A 625 -3.66 -6.66 4.89
CA ALA A 625 -3.73 -6.58 3.43
C ALA A 625 -5.14 -6.25 2.93
N LEU A 626 -6.18 -6.64 3.68
CA LEU A 626 -7.58 -6.37 3.35
C LEU A 626 -8.30 -5.89 4.61
N SER A 627 -8.77 -4.64 4.57
CA SER A 627 -9.56 -4.04 5.65
C SER A 627 -11.03 -4.00 5.24
N GLN A 628 -11.90 -4.51 6.12
CA GLN A 628 -13.35 -4.47 5.96
C GLN A 628 -13.90 -3.35 6.82
N CYS A 629 -14.57 -2.39 6.20
CA CYS A 629 -15.46 -1.48 6.89
C CYS A 629 -16.78 -2.20 7.20
N THR A 630 -17.12 -2.27 8.48
CA THR A 630 -18.32 -2.94 8.98
C THR A 630 -19.46 -1.96 9.22
N ARG A 631 -19.15 -0.71 9.59
CA ARG A 631 -20.15 0.31 9.94
C ARG A 631 -19.70 1.69 9.48
N PHE A 632 -20.69 2.54 9.16
CA PHE A 632 -20.49 3.91 8.72
C PHE A 632 -19.62 4.04 7.45
N CYS A 633 -19.66 3.05 6.57
CA CYS A 633 -18.83 3.03 5.36
C CYS A 633 -19.20 4.10 4.33
N SER A 634 -20.40 4.68 4.44
CA SER A 634 -20.85 5.82 3.66
C SER A 634 -20.40 7.17 4.24
N HIS A 635 -19.74 7.18 5.41
CA HIS A 635 -19.36 8.41 6.10
C HIS A 635 -18.01 8.96 5.63
N PRO A 636 -17.72 10.24 5.93
CA PRO A 636 -16.39 10.81 5.80
C PRO A 636 -15.37 10.06 6.62
N PHE A 637 -14.11 10.21 6.26
CA PHE A 637 -13.01 9.53 6.92
C PHE A 637 -11.80 10.44 7.07
N PHE A 638 -10.89 10.04 7.93
CA PHE A 638 -9.56 10.62 8.03
C PHE A 638 -8.60 9.87 7.12
N ASP A 639 -7.78 10.58 6.35
CA ASP A 639 -6.70 9.95 5.60
C ASP A 639 -5.41 9.79 6.43
N GLU A 640 -4.35 9.29 5.80
CA GLU A 640 -3.05 9.05 6.45
C GLU A 640 -2.33 10.34 6.87
N SER A 641 -2.65 11.47 6.23
CA SER A 641 -2.14 12.79 6.60
C SER A 641 -2.94 13.42 7.75
N GLY A 642 -4.06 12.80 8.12
CA GLY A 642 -5.00 13.25 9.13
C GLY A 642 -6.04 14.22 8.61
N VAL A 643 -6.14 14.47 7.30
CA VAL A 643 -7.15 15.33 6.70
C VAL A 643 -8.53 14.68 6.81
N TYR A 644 -9.55 15.46 7.18
CA TYR A 644 -10.93 14.98 7.27
C TYR A 644 -11.69 15.19 5.96
N ASN A 645 -11.90 14.11 5.20
CA ASN A 645 -12.49 14.16 3.86
C ASN A 645 -14.03 14.21 3.91
N VAL A 646 -14.58 15.37 4.30
CA VAL A 646 -16.02 15.55 4.59
C VAL A 646 -16.97 15.31 3.40
N ARG A 647 -16.46 15.45 2.17
CA ARG A 647 -17.24 15.31 0.92
C ARG A 647 -17.19 13.92 0.31
N GLU A 648 -16.25 13.10 0.76
CA GLU A 648 -16.07 11.75 0.24
C GLU A 648 -16.64 10.74 1.23
N SER A 649 -17.05 9.58 0.69
CA SER A 649 -17.38 8.43 1.53
C SER A 649 -16.25 7.43 1.49
N TRP A 650 -15.95 6.81 2.62
CA TRP A 650 -14.93 5.76 2.74
C TRP A 650 -15.12 4.68 1.67
N ARG A 651 -16.36 4.22 1.48
CA ARG A 651 -16.75 3.17 0.53
C ARG A 651 -16.33 3.47 -0.91
N ILE A 652 -16.35 4.74 -1.32
CA ILE A 652 -16.02 5.12 -2.70
C ILE A 652 -14.53 5.45 -2.81
N ALA A 653 -14.00 6.23 -1.87
CA ALA A 653 -12.64 6.76 -1.96
C ALA A 653 -11.55 5.69 -1.78
N LEU A 654 -11.83 4.64 -1.00
CA LEU A 654 -10.82 3.67 -0.57
C LEU A 654 -10.96 2.30 -1.24
N MET A 655 -11.74 2.20 -2.32
CA MET A 655 -11.82 0.96 -3.11
C MET A 655 -10.48 0.55 -3.71
N THR A 656 -9.61 1.52 -4.00
CA THR A 656 -8.31 1.29 -4.67
C THR A 656 -7.12 1.75 -3.83
N SER A 657 -7.36 2.10 -2.57
CA SER A 657 -6.38 2.76 -1.70
C SER A 657 -6.35 2.09 -0.34
N CYS A 658 -5.21 2.17 0.34
CA CYS A 658 -5.09 1.65 1.69
C CYS A 658 -5.72 2.62 2.70
N TYR A 659 -6.44 2.08 3.68
CA TYR A 659 -6.99 2.88 4.78
C TYR A 659 -6.08 2.81 6.01
N ARG A 660 -5.32 3.88 6.26
CA ARG A 660 -4.49 4.07 7.47
C ARG A 660 -4.78 5.44 8.09
N PRO A 661 -5.97 5.64 8.67
CA PRO A 661 -6.38 6.96 9.14
C PRO A 661 -5.45 7.46 10.24
N ARG A 662 -5.20 8.77 10.25
CA ARG A 662 -4.61 9.46 11.39
C ARG A 662 -5.67 10.31 12.08
N PHE A 663 -6.11 9.89 13.26
CA PHE A 663 -7.10 10.62 14.05
C PHE A 663 -6.47 11.80 14.83
N PRO A 664 -7.25 12.86 15.07
CA PRO A 664 -6.80 13.99 15.90
C PRO A 664 -6.57 13.57 17.35
N ARG A 665 -5.52 14.09 17.97
CA ARG A 665 -5.23 13.91 19.40
C ARG A 665 -5.61 15.16 20.20
N SER A 666 -5.86 14.99 21.49
CA SER A 666 -6.14 16.11 22.40
C SER A 666 -4.99 17.12 22.52
N SER A 667 -3.76 16.71 22.21
CA SER A 667 -2.57 17.57 22.13
C SER A 667 -2.43 18.32 20.80
N ASP A 668 -3.11 17.87 19.76
CA ASP A 668 -3.12 18.58 18.49
C ASP A 668 -4.02 19.80 18.71
N GLY A 669 -3.52 21.02 18.49
CA GLY A 669 -4.20 22.29 18.78
C GLY A 669 -5.47 22.56 17.94
N GLY A 670 -6.30 21.54 17.72
CA GLY A 670 -7.48 21.55 16.86
C GLY A 670 -7.20 21.26 15.38
N PHE A 671 -5.97 20.89 15.02
CA PHE A 671 -5.59 20.65 13.62
C PHE A 671 -5.78 19.19 13.22
N PRO A 672 -6.45 19.00 12.08
CA PRO A 672 -5.75 18.49 10.92
C PRO A 672 -5.56 19.57 9.86
N VAL A 673 -4.79 19.25 8.82
CA VAL A 673 -4.82 20.00 7.57
C VAL A 673 -6.27 19.89 7.04
N ASP A 674 -6.96 21.02 6.86
CA ASP A 674 -8.28 21.07 6.23
C ASP A 674 -8.14 20.56 4.77
N PRO A 675 -9.05 19.75 4.22
CA PRO A 675 -8.98 19.27 2.83
C PRO A 675 -8.82 20.36 1.77
#